data_AF-A0A924PB87-F1
#
_entry.id   AF-A0A924PB87-F1
#
_cell.length_a   1.000
_cell.length_b   1.000
_cell.length_c   1.000
_cell.angle_alpha   90.00
_cell.angle_beta   90.00
_cell.angle_gamma   90.00
#
_symmetry.space_group_name_H-M   'P 1'
#
loop_
_entity.id
_entity.type
_entity.pdbx_description
1 polymer ?
#
loop_
_entity_poly.entity_id
_entity_poly.type
_entity_poly.pdbx_seq_one_letter_code
_entity_poly.pdbx_strand_id
1 'polypeptide(L)'
;MTTRSQPRIGITAGTLTLLASWSQMACSASNHSIEPKSASQSSSLKSQALASSTLSSLTLINSNKNAVQPLDGVAGHSAQLSENSTIYLGTVGSALNVRANVSGVGSVKFGYDSQANFQIENVTPYAFASDSNGIYKSWSPSLGAHTITATAYSGANASGTAGSKITVHFNVSADQAPAPFAISGLTLINAASNNPQPLDGVAGHSAVIVDNAILDLSKVGSALNIRADILKPGSVQFDLDNGATLHTENVTPYAFAGDNGGVYNSWAPAVGAHSLKVTGYSGADGSGTAGTSRVIHFSVIAAGSVPVPVPTVTATPVPTQTVTPTPTVTATPVPNPLNISSVSLINADSDVAQAVDGVAGHSAVITDNAVIDLAKAGSNLNIRADIANVGSVLFDLDTAALSHIENVVPYALASDNNGDYAAWTPSIGAHILKVTAYSAGSASGSAGATLVIHFTVKNGSAPLPTPTVTPAPTVTAPPTPVPTVTQPPVTGTPMSTAEPSSYSGPLEITKGGIYSGNWKSTPMKNPTIWESYAIKISTSEPVTIQNCHLAGPGILINARYANANLTVRNCSFHGYTPTVDNLSRGRAIDLTVFKHADIQNNYFENTGTPVAAIEYRGNGTTETIKVLRNRVRNINGAYRNTTFVEHPMFQNFVAIGAYTTVGNPANGEIGWNDVINEPGKSASEDLINFNLAGGQSGSWFKVHDNFLRGSFHPDPYDTQANSAGGIQIDGDDNIKASYIECYNNTILQIMNGGMGAAAGQHIYMHDNRVISSAKDAAGAWWPGSWAAVWIFNGYGASPAMSDIRIENNLLGWAAQGGTSSISGAADRRDYDTNLNGGIKNNTEFPAGAITEATQNNEYQMFLNKVSNAGVAIGPQH
;
A
#
# COMPACT_ATOMS: atom_id res chain seq x y z
N MET A 1 -63.38 -11.04 17.62
CA MET A 1 -63.31 -12.45 18.09
C MET A 1 -62.27 -13.11 17.19
N THR A 2 -61.11 -13.61 17.62
CA THR A 2 -60.66 -14.15 18.91
C THR A 2 -59.15 -13.96 19.02
N THR A 3 -58.70 -13.76 20.24
CA THR A 3 -57.38 -13.40 20.77
C THR A 3 -56.32 -14.51 20.74
N ARG A 4 -55.03 -14.13 20.71
CA ARG A 4 -53.94 -14.58 21.62
C ARG A 4 -52.63 -13.87 21.25
N SER A 5 -52.23 -12.82 21.98
CA SER A 5 -51.37 -12.79 23.18
C SER A 5 -49.87 -12.91 22.89
N GLN A 6 -49.15 -11.81 23.16
CA GLN A 6 -47.68 -11.65 23.18
C GLN A 6 -47.02 -12.51 24.29
N PRO A 7 -45.67 -12.55 24.36
CA PRO A 7 -45.04 -11.60 25.28
C PRO A 7 -43.81 -10.87 24.72
N ARG A 8 -43.71 -9.60 25.12
CA ARG A 8 -42.47 -8.81 25.12
C ARG A 8 -41.51 -9.37 26.18
N ILE A 9 -40.24 -9.50 25.83
CA ILE A 9 -39.13 -9.46 26.78
C ILE A 9 -38.32 -8.21 26.41
N GLY A 10 -38.24 -7.26 27.34
CA GLY A 10 -37.33 -6.12 27.25
C GLY A 10 -35.96 -6.51 27.76
N ILE A 11 -34.91 -6.09 27.04
CA ILE A 11 -33.54 -6.01 27.55
C ILE A 11 -32.97 -4.66 27.12
N THR A 12 -32.47 -3.94 28.12
CA THR A 12 -31.90 -2.60 28.06
C THR A 12 -30.48 -2.61 27.47
N ALA A 13 -30.09 -1.44 26.94
CA ALA A 13 -28.86 -1.09 26.24
C ALA A 13 -27.53 -1.71 26.72
N GLY A 14 -26.64 -1.97 25.76
CA GLY A 14 -25.20 -2.02 25.98
C GLY A 14 -24.44 -2.92 25.01
N THR A 15 -23.78 -2.30 24.02
CA THR A 15 -22.52 -2.64 23.32
C THR A 15 -22.62 -2.51 21.79
N LEU A 16 -21.78 -1.60 21.28
CA LEU A 16 -21.61 -1.24 19.89
C LEU A 16 -20.61 -2.22 19.25
N THR A 17 -21.10 -3.21 18.51
CA THR A 17 -20.27 -4.09 17.66
C THR A 17 -20.40 -3.62 16.21
N LEU A 18 -19.42 -2.83 15.76
CA LEU A 18 -19.19 -2.57 14.34
C LEU A 18 -18.09 -3.54 13.91
N LEU A 19 -18.43 -4.60 13.17
CA LEU A 19 -17.59 -5.38 12.25
C LEU A 19 -18.36 -6.64 11.82
N ALA A 20 -19.21 -6.49 10.79
CA ALA A 20 -19.63 -7.49 9.81
C ALA A 20 -20.96 -7.06 9.18
N SER A 21 -20.90 -6.22 8.15
CA SER A 21 -22.02 -6.03 7.22
C SER A 21 -21.47 -5.76 5.82
N TRP A 22 -20.97 -6.80 5.20
CA TRP A 22 -20.91 -6.93 3.74
C TRP A 22 -21.47 -8.31 3.40
N SER A 23 -22.80 -8.44 3.50
CA SER A 23 -23.57 -9.51 2.89
C SER A 23 -25.05 -9.14 2.89
N GLN A 24 -25.63 -9.08 1.69
CA GLN A 24 -27.05 -8.97 1.35
C GLN A 24 -27.73 -7.60 1.51
N MET A 25 -28.05 -6.95 0.38
CA MET A 25 -29.43 -6.54 0.00
C MET A 25 -29.40 -5.47 -1.11
N ALA A 26 -29.69 -5.86 -2.35
CA ALA A 26 -30.39 -5.05 -3.36
C ALA A 26 -30.71 -5.91 -4.59
N CYS A 27 -31.74 -6.76 -4.52
CA CYS A 27 -32.48 -7.17 -5.71
C CYS A 27 -33.95 -7.31 -5.31
N SER A 28 -34.72 -6.26 -5.56
CA SER A 28 -36.16 -6.25 -5.34
C SER A 28 -36.83 -5.22 -6.26
N ALA A 29 -37.06 -5.63 -7.51
CA ALA A 29 -38.17 -5.24 -8.40
C ALA A 29 -37.87 -5.92 -9.76
N SER A 30 -38.71 -6.68 -10.44
CA SER A 30 -40.13 -7.01 -10.31
C SER A 30 -40.37 -8.28 -11.14
N ASN A 31 -40.94 -9.34 -10.55
CA ASN A 31 -41.32 -10.55 -11.28
C ASN A 31 -42.50 -10.25 -12.21
N HIS A 32 -42.33 -10.44 -13.52
CA HIS A 32 -43.42 -10.80 -14.42
C HIS A 32 -43.26 -12.28 -14.81
N SER A 33 -44.32 -13.03 -14.52
CA SER A 33 -44.50 -14.46 -14.66
C SER A 33 -44.51 -14.95 -16.12
N ILE A 34 -43.71 -15.97 -16.44
CA ILE A 34 -43.99 -16.93 -17.53
C ILE A 34 -43.61 -18.34 -17.06
N GLU A 35 -44.57 -19.27 -17.13
CA GLU A 35 -44.48 -20.69 -16.75
C GLU A 35 -43.49 -21.50 -17.61
N PRO A 36 -42.84 -22.57 -17.08
CA PRO A 36 -42.20 -23.57 -17.91
C PRO A 36 -43.15 -24.75 -18.18
N LYS A 37 -43.46 -25.00 -19.46
CA LYS A 37 -44.04 -26.28 -19.91
C LYS A 37 -42.94 -27.32 -20.08
N SER A 38 -43.23 -28.51 -19.54
CA SER A 38 -42.49 -29.76 -19.64
C SER A 38 -42.29 -30.28 -21.06
N ALA A 39 -41.13 -30.87 -21.36
CA ALA A 39 -41.01 -31.97 -22.32
C ALA A 39 -39.82 -32.89 -21.98
N SER A 40 -39.97 -34.16 -22.33
CA SER A 40 -39.37 -35.36 -21.74
C SER A 40 -38.11 -35.90 -22.44
N GLN A 41 -37.25 -36.50 -21.61
CA GLN A 41 -36.50 -37.76 -21.76
C GLN A 41 -35.72 -38.14 -23.06
N SER A 42 -34.39 -38.13 -22.88
CA SER A 42 -33.40 -39.23 -23.01
C SER A 42 -33.24 -40.04 -24.31
N SER A 43 -32.01 -40.12 -24.81
CA SER A 43 -31.22 -41.37 -24.85
C SER A 43 -29.78 -41.17 -25.39
N SER A 44 -28.86 -41.98 -24.86
CA SER A 44 -27.39 -41.96 -25.02
C SER A 44 -26.71 -40.86 -24.18
N LEU A 45 -26.02 -41.17 -23.09
CA LEU A 45 -24.77 -41.93 -23.07
C LEU A 45 -24.71 -42.88 -21.87
N LYS A 46 -24.40 -44.15 -22.15
CA LYS A 46 -23.95 -45.10 -21.13
C LYS A 46 -22.64 -44.60 -20.53
N SER A 47 -22.55 -44.71 -19.22
CA SER A 47 -21.42 -44.44 -18.34
C SER A 47 -20.07 -44.94 -18.88
N GLN A 48 -19.16 -44.00 -19.15
CA GLN A 48 -17.76 -44.15 -18.76
C GLN A 48 -17.45 -43.02 -17.81
N ALA A 49 -17.48 -43.29 -16.51
CA ALA A 49 -16.75 -42.47 -15.57
C ALA A 49 -15.26 -42.71 -15.87
N LEU A 50 -14.64 -41.84 -16.67
CA LEU A 50 -13.19 -41.76 -16.76
C LEU A 50 -12.69 -41.34 -15.37
N ALA A 51 -11.97 -42.23 -14.69
CA ALA A 51 -11.20 -41.85 -13.52
C ALA A 51 -10.28 -40.69 -13.93
N SER A 52 -10.50 -39.51 -13.35
CA SER A 52 -9.66 -38.34 -13.61
C SER A 52 -8.25 -38.64 -13.12
N SER A 53 -7.32 -38.81 -14.05
CA SER A 53 -5.89 -38.91 -13.77
C SER A 53 -5.41 -37.58 -13.19
N THR A 54 -5.15 -37.53 -11.89
CA THR A 54 -4.84 -36.27 -11.18
C THR A 54 -3.37 -36.22 -10.77
N LEU A 55 -2.74 -35.09 -11.05
CA LEU A 55 -1.44 -34.67 -10.52
C LEU A 55 -1.71 -33.64 -9.43
N SER A 56 -1.35 -33.93 -8.18
CA SER A 56 -1.76 -33.15 -7.01
C SER A 56 -0.68 -32.19 -6.49
N SER A 57 0.61 -32.56 -6.61
CA SER A 57 1.71 -31.71 -6.14
C SER A 57 3.09 -32.24 -6.58
N LEU A 58 4.11 -31.40 -6.41
CA LEU A 58 5.53 -31.76 -6.50
C LEU A 58 6.16 -31.71 -5.10
N THR A 59 6.90 -32.74 -4.70
CA THR A 59 7.55 -32.81 -3.38
C THR A 59 9.06 -32.91 -3.53
N LEU A 60 9.80 -32.07 -2.81
CA LEU A 60 11.25 -32.14 -2.71
C LEU A 60 11.65 -33.36 -1.87
N ILE A 61 12.63 -34.10 -2.37
CA ILE A 61 13.16 -35.32 -1.78
C ILE A 61 14.65 -35.12 -1.52
N ASN A 62 15.14 -35.56 -0.36
CA ASN A 62 16.55 -35.72 -0.10
C ASN A 62 16.94 -37.11 -0.59
N SER A 63 17.70 -37.19 -1.70
CA SER A 63 18.03 -38.46 -2.33
C SER A 63 18.97 -39.30 -1.46
N ASN A 64 19.85 -38.68 -0.67
CA ASN A 64 20.74 -39.39 0.25
C ASN A 64 19.96 -40.09 1.38
N LYS A 65 18.89 -39.47 1.86
CA LYS A 65 18.02 -40.02 2.92
C LYS A 65 16.87 -40.86 2.36
N ASN A 66 16.69 -40.88 1.03
CA ASN A 66 15.55 -41.45 0.33
C ASN A 66 14.19 -41.02 0.91
N ALA A 67 14.10 -39.77 1.36
CA ALA A 67 12.98 -39.27 2.17
C ALA A 67 12.58 -37.84 1.80
N VAL A 68 11.35 -37.47 2.18
CA VAL A 68 10.81 -36.12 1.99
C VAL A 68 11.71 -35.07 2.66
N GLN A 69 11.99 -33.99 1.93
CA GLN A 69 12.88 -32.91 2.38
C GLN A 69 12.11 -31.60 2.52
N PRO A 70 11.79 -31.17 3.76
CA PRO A 70 11.22 -29.86 4.02
C PRO A 70 12.10 -28.75 3.46
N LEU A 71 11.48 -27.73 2.86
CA LEU A 71 12.20 -26.65 2.17
C LEU A 71 13.03 -25.77 3.12
N ASP A 72 12.61 -25.70 4.38
CA ASP A 72 13.26 -24.96 5.48
C ASP A 72 14.18 -25.84 6.34
N GLY A 73 14.34 -27.12 5.99
CA GLY A 73 15.16 -28.07 6.74
C GLY A 73 14.55 -28.58 8.06
N VAL A 74 13.35 -28.11 8.45
CA VAL A 74 12.70 -28.48 9.71
C VAL A 74 11.86 -29.74 9.53
N ALA A 75 12.17 -30.80 10.29
CA ALA A 75 11.46 -32.08 10.17
C ALA A 75 9.94 -31.91 10.41
N GLY A 76 9.13 -32.52 9.56
CA GLY A 76 7.66 -32.46 9.64
C GLY A 76 7.03 -31.23 8.96
N HIS A 77 7.83 -30.24 8.53
CA HIS A 77 7.35 -29.12 7.73
C HIS A 77 7.18 -29.49 6.25
N SER A 78 6.52 -28.60 5.50
CA SER A 78 6.19 -28.85 4.10
C SER A 78 7.43 -28.97 3.22
N ALA A 79 7.44 -30.01 2.40
CA ALA A 79 8.42 -30.26 1.34
C ALA A 79 7.86 -29.99 -0.06
N GLN A 80 6.65 -29.42 -0.14
CA GLN A 80 5.99 -29.21 -1.43
C GLN A 80 6.65 -28.06 -2.18
N LEU A 81 7.17 -28.34 -3.37
CA LEU A 81 7.62 -27.30 -4.29
C LEU A 81 6.39 -26.60 -4.86
N SER A 82 6.28 -25.32 -4.56
CA SER A 82 5.19 -24.45 -4.98
C SER A 82 5.77 -23.24 -5.71
N GLU A 83 4.90 -22.49 -6.38
CA GLU A 83 5.33 -21.30 -7.13
C GLU A 83 6.13 -20.33 -6.24
N ASN A 84 7.28 -19.89 -6.73
CA ASN A 84 8.28 -19.05 -6.08
C ASN A 84 8.93 -19.63 -4.81
N SER A 85 8.80 -20.94 -4.56
CA SER A 85 9.59 -21.59 -3.51
C SER A 85 11.08 -21.28 -3.71
N THR A 86 11.83 -21.12 -2.62
CA THR A 86 13.30 -21.07 -2.68
C THR A 86 13.87 -22.31 -2.03
N ILE A 87 14.73 -23.02 -2.76
CA ILE A 87 15.53 -24.12 -2.21
C ILE A 87 16.85 -23.50 -1.72
N TYR A 88 17.04 -23.48 -0.41
CA TYR A 88 18.26 -23.01 0.23
C TYR A 88 19.24 -24.18 0.36
N LEU A 89 20.21 -24.29 -0.55
CA LEU A 89 21.17 -25.40 -0.56
C LEU A 89 22.04 -25.43 0.70
N GLY A 90 22.28 -24.27 1.32
CA GLY A 90 22.91 -24.20 2.63
C GLY A 90 22.13 -24.96 3.70
N THR A 91 20.80 -24.99 3.59
CA THR A 91 19.89 -25.62 4.57
C THR A 91 19.56 -27.07 4.24
N VAL A 92 19.22 -27.37 2.98
CA VAL A 92 18.71 -28.72 2.60
C VAL A 92 19.77 -29.61 1.94
N GLY A 93 20.93 -29.07 1.58
CA GLY A 93 21.97 -29.76 0.82
C GLY A 93 21.67 -29.88 -0.68
N SER A 94 22.61 -30.44 -1.44
CA SER A 94 22.56 -30.49 -2.92
C SER A 94 22.20 -31.86 -3.51
N ALA A 95 21.98 -32.88 -2.67
CA ALA A 95 21.56 -34.22 -3.11
C ALA A 95 20.02 -34.32 -3.03
N LEU A 96 19.35 -33.84 -4.08
CA LEU A 96 17.91 -33.67 -4.12
C LEU A 96 17.25 -34.52 -5.21
N ASN A 97 15.93 -34.65 -5.18
CA ASN A 97 15.08 -35.11 -6.29
C ASN A 97 13.69 -34.47 -6.10
N VAL A 98 12.82 -34.58 -7.09
CA VAL A 98 11.43 -34.10 -7.01
C VAL A 98 10.49 -35.24 -7.35
N ARG A 99 9.54 -35.54 -6.47
CA ARG A 99 8.50 -36.54 -6.72
C ARG A 99 7.21 -35.87 -7.18
N ALA A 100 6.64 -36.34 -8.28
CA ALA A 100 5.26 -36.01 -8.66
C ALA A 100 4.28 -36.89 -7.89
N ASN A 101 3.37 -36.26 -7.14
CA ASN A 101 2.28 -36.95 -6.45
C ASN A 101 1.10 -37.05 -7.40
N VAL A 102 0.77 -38.27 -7.84
CA VAL A 102 -0.22 -38.56 -8.87
C VAL A 102 -1.09 -39.75 -8.48
N SER A 103 -2.30 -39.83 -9.04
CA SER A 103 -3.17 -41.00 -8.94
C SER A 103 -3.72 -41.38 -10.32
N GLY A 104 -3.72 -42.69 -10.62
CA GLY A 104 -4.33 -43.23 -11.84
C GLY A 104 -3.62 -42.87 -13.15
N VAL A 105 -2.28 -42.71 -13.13
CA VAL A 105 -1.47 -42.38 -14.32
C VAL A 105 -0.57 -43.55 -14.71
N GLY A 106 -0.22 -43.64 -16.00
CA GLY A 106 0.74 -44.60 -16.54
C GLY A 106 2.15 -44.02 -16.76
N SER A 107 2.28 -42.68 -16.80
CA SER A 107 3.58 -42.00 -16.77
C SER A 107 3.46 -40.52 -16.38
N VAL A 108 4.58 -39.91 -15.97
CA VAL A 108 4.73 -38.47 -15.77
C VAL A 108 5.89 -37.96 -16.63
N LYS A 109 5.61 -36.94 -17.44
CA LYS A 109 6.61 -36.24 -18.23
C LYS A 109 7.04 -34.97 -17.52
N PHE A 110 8.33 -34.86 -17.23
CA PHE A 110 8.96 -33.68 -16.66
C PHE A 110 9.63 -32.83 -17.73
N GLY A 111 9.44 -31.51 -17.62
CA GLY A 111 10.26 -30.49 -18.26
C GLY A 111 11.05 -29.72 -17.19
N TYR A 112 12.25 -29.26 -17.56
CA TYR A 112 13.12 -28.47 -16.70
C TYR A 112 13.69 -27.28 -17.47
N ASP A 113 13.39 -26.07 -17.00
CA ASP A 113 13.73 -24.81 -17.66
C ASP A 113 13.30 -24.82 -19.14
N SER A 114 14.24 -24.60 -20.07
CA SER A 114 13.98 -24.64 -21.51
C SER A 114 13.87 -26.07 -22.07
N GLN A 115 14.15 -27.11 -21.28
CA GLN A 115 14.11 -28.51 -21.71
C GLN A 115 12.73 -29.12 -21.45
N ALA A 116 11.83 -29.01 -22.43
CA ALA A 116 10.45 -29.50 -22.32
C ALA A 116 10.31 -31.04 -22.16
N ASN A 117 11.34 -31.81 -22.51
CA ASN A 117 11.38 -33.28 -22.47
C ASN A 117 12.52 -33.77 -21.57
N PHE A 118 12.62 -33.24 -20.36
CA PHE A 118 13.73 -33.54 -19.45
C PHE A 118 13.72 -34.99 -19.00
N GLN A 119 12.58 -35.50 -18.53
CA GLN A 119 12.42 -36.92 -18.15
C GLN A 119 11.01 -37.44 -18.41
N ILE A 120 10.88 -38.74 -18.66
CA ILE A 120 9.60 -39.45 -18.65
C ILE A 120 9.74 -40.61 -17.68
N GLU A 121 9.00 -40.54 -16.57
CA GLU A 121 9.00 -41.59 -15.56
C GLU A 121 7.73 -42.45 -15.69
N ASN A 122 7.93 -43.76 -15.73
CA ASN A 122 6.90 -44.77 -15.99
C ASN A 122 6.51 -45.55 -14.75
N VAL A 123 7.37 -45.52 -13.72
CA VAL A 123 7.22 -46.36 -12.54
C VAL A 123 7.08 -45.46 -11.31
N THR A 124 6.22 -45.88 -10.38
CA THR A 124 6.11 -45.21 -9.08
C THR A 124 7.33 -45.56 -8.20
N PRO A 125 7.96 -44.59 -7.53
CA PRO A 125 7.59 -43.18 -7.46
C PRO A 125 7.95 -42.39 -8.72
N TYR A 126 7.04 -41.55 -9.22
CA TYR A 126 7.29 -40.72 -10.40
C TYR A 126 8.29 -39.60 -10.09
N ALA A 127 9.58 -39.89 -10.24
CA ALA A 127 10.71 -39.05 -9.86
C ALA A 127 11.26 -38.23 -11.03
N PHE A 128 11.51 -36.94 -10.78
CA PHE A 128 12.01 -35.97 -11.74
C PHE A 128 13.39 -36.33 -12.28
N ALA A 129 14.28 -36.83 -11.41
CA ALA A 129 15.61 -37.33 -11.82
C ALA A 129 15.65 -38.86 -11.93
N SER A 130 14.47 -39.50 -12.06
CA SER A 130 14.25 -40.94 -12.01
C SER A 130 14.64 -41.58 -10.67
N ASP A 131 14.33 -42.85 -10.52
CA ASP A 131 14.67 -43.70 -9.39
C ASP A 131 15.19 -45.07 -9.84
N SER A 132 15.53 -45.93 -8.90
CA SER A 132 15.80 -47.34 -9.15
C SER A 132 15.24 -48.16 -8.00
N ASN A 133 14.16 -48.90 -8.25
CA ASN A 133 13.43 -49.67 -7.24
C ASN A 133 12.97 -48.81 -6.04
N GLY A 134 12.52 -47.58 -6.28
CA GLY A 134 12.09 -46.64 -5.24
C GLY A 134 13.23 -45.90 -4.55
N ILE A 135 14.48 -46.07 -5.01
CA ILE A 135 15.64 -45.30 -4.55
C ILE A 135 15.85 -44.11 -5.48
N TYR A 136 15.59 -42.89 -4.99
CA TYR A 136 15.69 -41.66 -5.78
C TYR A 136 17.13 -41.38 -6.20
N LYS A 137 17.36 -41.12 -7.48
CA LYS A 137 18.67 -40.65 -7.96
C LYS A 137 18.90 -39.19 -7.55
N SER A 138 20.16 -38.80 -7.39
CA SER A 138 20.51 -37.43 -7.03
C SER A 138 20.44 -36.49 -8.23
N TRP A 139 19.79 -35.36 -8.01
CA TRP A 139 19.78 -34.16 -8.82
C TRP A 139 20.33 -33.02 -7.98
N SER A 140 21.31 -32.31 -8.55
CA SER A 140 21.89 -31.12 -7.94
C SER A 140 21.50 -29.91 -8.80
N PRO A 141 20.48 -29.13 -8.38
CA PRO A 141 20.10 -27.94 -9.12
C PRO A 141 21.23 -26.90 -9.14
N SER A 142 21.36 -26.17 -10.24
CA SER A 142 22.17 -24.95 -10.27
C SER A 142 21.54 -23.84 -9.43
N LEU A 143 22.32 -22.81 -9.09
CA LEU A 143 21.80 -21.61 -8.44
C LEU A 143 20.98 -20.76 -9.42
N GLY A 144 19.99 -20.05 -8.91
CA GLY A 144 19.16 -19.12 -9.66
C GLY A 144 17.73 -19.62 -9.90
N ALA A 145 17.04 -18.94 -10.81
CA ALA A 145 15.64 -19.22 -11.13
C ALA A 145 15.50 -20.45 -12.03
N HIS A 146 14.56 -21.31 -11.68
CA HIS A 146 14.30 -22.58 -12.34
C HIS A 146 12.80 -22.82 -12.52
N THR A 147 12.45 -23.63 -13.51
CA THR A 147 11.08 -24.06 -13.77
C THR A 147 11.02 -25.57 -13.88
N ILE A 148 10.14 -26.24 -13.13
CA ILE A 148 9.79 -27.64 -13.37
C ILE A 148 8.35 -27.72 -13.85
N THR A 149 8.15 -28.38 -14.98
CA THR A 149 6.82 -28.78 -15.47
C THR A 149 6.66 -30.27 -15.26
N ALA A 150 5.53 -30.74 -14.74
CA ALA A 150 5.15 -32.14 -14.71
C ALA A 150 3.78 -32.31 -15.37
N THR A 151 3.68 -33.21 -16.34
CA THR A 151 2.43 -33.54 -17.03
C THR A 151 2.14 -35.02 -16.86
N ALA A 152 0.99 -35.35 -16.30
CA ALA A 152 0.53 -36.73 -16.14
C ALA A 152 -0.02 -37.29 -17.46
N TYR A 153 0.19 -38.58 -17.71
CA TYR A 153 -0.35 -39.29 -18.88
C TYR A 153 -1.01 -40.61 -18.47
N SER A 154 -2.12 -40.96 -19.11
CA SER A 154 -2.87 -42.18 -18.79
C SER A 154 -2.13 -43.47 -19.22
N GLY A 155 -1.26 -43.39 -20.22
CA GLY A 155 -0.42 -44.50 -20.69
C GLY A 155 1.06 -44.33 -20.33
N ALA A 156 1.84 -45.40 -20.51
CA ALA A 156 3.29 -45.37 -20.38
C ALA A 156 3.94 -44.53 -21.48
N ASN A 157 5.16 -44.05 -21.27
CA ASN A 157 5.99 -43.31 -22.21
C ASN A 157 5.33 -42.02 -22.72
N ALA A 158 4.64 -41.30 -21.83
CA ALA A 158 3.85 -40.11 -22.17
C ALA A 158 2.81 -40.36 -23.30
N SER A 159 2.26 -41.59 -23.36
CA SER A 159 1.21 -41.97 -24.30
C SER A 159 -0.19 -41.93 -23.68
N GLY A 160 -1.22 -42.08 -24.49
CA GLY A 160 -2.62 -41.96 -24.05
C GLY A 160 -3.03 -40.50 -23.86
N THR A 161 -4.05 -40.27 -23.02
CA THR A 161 -4.59 -38.94 -22.77
C THR A 161 -3.68 -38.19 -21.80
N ALA A 162 -3.27 -36.97 -22.17
CA ALA A 162 -2.59 -36.06 -21.26
C ALA A 162 -3.58 -35.58 -20.19
N GLY A 163 -3.20 -35.77 -18.92
CA GLY A 163 -3.94 -35.29 -17.75
C GLY A 163 -3.46 -33.92 -17.27
N SER A 164 -3.73 -33.62 -15.99
CA SER A 164 -3.36 -32.34 -15.39
C SER A 164 -1.85 -32.07 -15.43
N LYS A 165 -1.49 -30.82 -15.71
CA LYS A 165 -0.12 -30.31 -15.74
C LYS A 165 0.12 -29.37 -14.55
N ILE A 166 1.22 -29.57 -13.84
CA ILE A 166 1.74 -28.61 -12.85
C ILE A 166 2.98 -27.97 -13.44
N THR A 167 3.09 -26.65 -13.33
CA THR A 167 4.32 -25.89 -13.62
C THR A 167 4.66 -25.09 -12.38
N VAL A 168 5.89 -25.21 -11.90
CA VAL A 168 6.39 -24.51 -10.71
C VAL A 168 7.66 -23.76 -11.10
N HIS A 169 7.65 -22.45 -10.92
CA HIS A 169 8.85 -21.62 -10.93
C HIS A 169 9.39 -21.55 -9.50
N PHE A 170 10.69 -21.73 -9.31
CA PHE A 170 11.34 -21.71 -8.00
C PHE A 170 12.75 -21.14 -8.11
N ASN A 171 13.30 -20.65 -7.01
CA ASN A 171 14.67 -20.16 -6.95
C ASN A 171 15.54 -21.16 -6.19
N VAL A 172 16.83 -21.20 -6.50
CA VAL A 172 17.82 -21.99 -5.77
C VAL A 172 18.90 -21.04 -5.28
N SER A 173 19.11 -20.97 -3.96
CA SER A 173 20.13 -20.13 -3.34
C SER A 173 21.20 -20.99 -2.65
N ALA A 174 22.42 -20.47 -2.62
CA ALA A 174 23.51 -21.04 -1.81
C ALA A 174 23.34 -20.74 -0.31
N ASP A 175 22.49 -19.77 0.03
CA ASP A 175 22.31 -19.27 1.40
C ASP A 175 21.62 -20.29 2.32
N GLN A 176 21.59 -19.95 3.60
CA GLN A 176 20.70 -20.56 4.59
C GLN A 176 19.29 -19.94 4.49
N ALA A 177 18.26 -20.73 4.79
CA ALA A 177 16.90 -20.21 4.93
C ALA A 177 16.83 -19.18 6.09
N PRO A 178 16.02 -18.10 5.96
CA PRO A 178 15.84 -17.11 7.03
C PRO A 178 15.34 -17.75 8.35
N ALA A 179 15.79 -17.23 9.50
CA ALA A 179 15.47 -17.80 10.80
C ALA A 179 13.95 -17.76 11.11
N PRO A 180 13.29 -18.90 11.39
CA PRO A 180 11.82 -19.02 11.36
C PRO A 180 11.02 -18.44 12.54
N PHE A 181 11.65 -17.77 13.53
CA PHE A 181 10.98 -17.36 14.80
C PHE A 181 11.29 -15.92 15.25
N ALA A 182 11.35 -14.96 14.32
CA ALA A 182 11.54 -13.55 14.67
C ALA A 182 10.28 -12.93 15.30
N ILE A 183 10.47 -12.14 16.37
CA ILE A 183 9.39 -11.41 17.04
C ILE A 183 8.97 -10.21 16.18
N SER A 184 7.75 -10.22 15.64
CA SER A 184 7.23 -9.15 14.79
C SER A 184 6.69 -7.96 15.59
N GLY A 185 6.22 -8.19 16.82
CA GLY A 185 5.62 -7.16 17.67
C GLY A 185 5.64 -7.49 19.16
N LEU A 186 5.54 -6.44 19.99
CA LEU A 186 5.24 -6.56 21.41
C LEU A 186 4.04 -5.66 21.70
N THR A 187 2.96 -6.22 22.24
CA THR A 187 1.69 -5.51 22.46
C THR A 187 1.38 -5.46 23.96
N LEU A 188 1.14 -4.27 24.50
CA LEU A 188 0.64 -4.07 25.86
C LEU A 188 -0.83 -4.50 25.93
N ILE A 189 -1.18 -5.28 26.95
CA ILE A 189 -2.52 -5.81 27.18
C ILE A 189 -3.02 -5.30 28.51
N ASN A 190 -4.29 -4.89 28.57
CA ASN A 190 -5.00 -4.66 29.80
C ASN A 190 -5.59 -5.99 30.24
N ALA A 191 -4.97 -6.62 31.24
CA ALA A 191 -5.35 -7.93 31.74
C ALA A 191 -6.76 -7.95 32.36
N ALA A 192 -7.26 -6.81 32.87
CA ALA A 192 -8.62 -6.73 33.40
C ALA A 192 -9.70 -6.80 32.31
N SER A 193 -9.39 -6.30 31.11
CA SER A 193 -10.31 -6.31 29.96
C SER A 193 -9.99 -7.36 28.89
N ASN A 194 -8.83 -8.04 28.99
CA ASN A 194 -8.25 -8.93 27.98
C ASN A 194 -8.03 -8.29 26.59
N ASN A 195 -7.98 -6.96 26.53
CA ASN A 195 -7.83 -6.24 25.28
C ASN A 195 -6.48 -5.52 25.21
N PRO A 196 -5.99 -5.20 24.00
CA PRO A 196 -4.84 -4.32 23.83
C PRO A 196 -5.04 -3.00 24.60
N GLN A 197 -4.01 -2.59 25.35
CA GLN A 197 -4.01 -1.35 26.14
C GLN A 197 -3.20 -0.29 25.42
N PRO A 198 -3.83 0.75 24.85
CA PRO A 198 -3.12 1.84 24.23
C PRO A 198 -2.23 2.56 25.25
N LEU A 199 -1.00 2.89 24.85
CA LEU A 199 0.01 3.48 25.74
C LEU A 199 -0.38 4.85 26.30
N ASP A 200 -1.25 5.56 25.58
CA ASP A 200 -1.79 6.86 25.98
C ASP A 200 -3.15 6.78 26.69
N GLY A 201 -3.69 5.57 26.88
CA GLY A 201 -4.99 5.34 27.52
C GLY A 201 -6.21 5.60 26.62
N VAL A 202 -6.03 5.97 25.34
CA VAL A 202 -7.14 6.30 24.44
C VAL A 202 -7.58 5.05 23.68
N ALA A 203 -8.81 4.57 23.93
CA ALA A 203 -9.33 3.36 23.30
C ALA A 203 -9.22 3.40 21.76
N GLY A 204 -8.68 2.32 21.18
CA GLY A 204 -8.47 2.18 19.73
C GLY A 204 -7.13 2.72 19.21
N HIS A 205 -6.31 3.36 20.03
CA HIS A 205 -4.93 3.73 19.68
C HIS A 205 -3.95 2.53 19.79
N SER A 206 -2.71 2.72 19.35
CA SER A 206 -1.70 1.65 19.35
C SER A 206 -1.34 1.21 20.77
N ALA A 207 -1.38 -0.10 20.97
CA ALA A 207 -0.89 -0.77 22.17
C ALA A 207 0.53 -1.34 21.98
N VAL A 208 1.18 -1.09 20.84
CA VAL A 208 2.51 -1.65 20.54
C VAL A 208 3.57 -0.97 21.39
N ILE A 209 4.38 -1.77 22.09
CA ILE A 209 5.53 -1.31 22.86
C ILE A 209 6.73 -1.22 21.94
N VAL A 210 7.27 -0.01 21.81
CA VAL A 210 8.49 0.28 21.05
C VAL A 210 9.64 0.59 22.01
N ASP A 211 10.87 0.63 21.48
CA ASP A 211 12.03 1.01 22.28
C ASP A 211 11.88 2.44 22.81
N ASN A 212 12.21 2.61 24.10
CA ASN A 212 12.03 3.81 24.91
C ASN A 212 10.56 4.23 25.16
N ALA A 213 9.60 3.30 25.04
CA ALA A 213 8.20 3.60 25.40
C ALA A 213 8.04 4.02 26.86
N ILE A 214 7.06 4.88 27.14
CA ILE A 214 6.69 5.30 28.50
C ILE A 214 5.33 4.71 28.85
N LEU A 215 5.29 3.88 29.89
CA LEU A 215 4.07 3.33 30.49
C LEU A 215 3.65 4.24 31.64
N ASP A 216 2.75 5.17 31.35
CA ASP A 216 2.15 6.03 32.37
C ASP A 216 0.97 5.31 33.04
N LEU A 217 1.17 4.87 34.29
CA LEU A 217 0.16 4.09 35.02
C LEU A 217 -1.14 4.87 35.26
N SER A 218 -1.16 6.20 35.14
CA SER A 218 -2.44 6.95 35.14
C SER A 218 -3.27 6.73 33.89
N LYS A 219 -2.64 6.38 32.78
CA LYS A 219 -3.27 6.19 31.46
C LYS A 219 -3.55 4.72 31.17
N VAL A 220 -2.55 3.88 31.41
CA VAL A 220 -2.62 2.45 31.05
C VAL A 220 -3.21 1.59 32.17
N GLY A 221 -3.30 2.12 33.39
CA GLY A 221 -3.69 1.36 34.58
C GLY A 221 -2.58 0.44 35.09
N SER A 222 -2.89 -0.39 36.09
CA SER A 222 -1.91 -1.24 36.78
C SER A 222 -2.09 -2.75 36.56
N ALA A 223 -3.13 -3.16 35.81
CA ALA A 223 -3.42 -4.56 35.51
C ALA A 223 -3.01 -4.87 34.06
N LEU A 224 -1.71 -5.09 33.84
CA LEU A 224 -1.12 -5.15 32.52
C LEU A 224 -0.57 -6.54 32.17
N ASN A 225 -0.30 -6.80 30.90
CA ASN A 225 0.49 -7.94 30.40
C ASN A 225 1.17 -7.51 29.09
N ILE A 226 2.14 -8.27 28.60
CA ILE A 226 2.82 -8.01 27.31
C ILE A 226 2.68 -9.26 26.45
N ARG A 227 2.05 -9.16 25.28
CA ARG A 227 1.96 -10.24 24.31
C ARG A 227 3.06 -10.11 23.26
N ALA A 228 3.74 -11.20 22.94
CA ALA A 228 4.61 -11.30 21.77
C ALA A 228 3.83 -11.69 20.53
N ASP A 229 3.96 -10.90 19.47
CA ASP A 229 3.43 -11.23 18.16
C ASP A 229 4.52 -11.99 17.39
N ILE A 230 4.27 -13.26 17.11
CA ILE A 230 5.21 -14.20 16.49
C ILE A 230 4.45 -15.36 15.84
N LEU A 231 4.90 -15.81 14.67
CA LEU A 231 4.19 -16.83 13.91
C LEU A 231 4.66 -18.24 14.27
N LYS A 232 3.79 -19.00 14.95
CA LYS A 232 3.95 -20.44 15.25
C LYS A 232 5.29 -20.83 15.90
N PRO A 233 5.77 -20.16 16.96
CA PRO A 233 6.88 -20.70 17.72
C PRO A 233 6.42 -21.94 18.52
N GLY A 234 7.36 -22.78 18.92
CA GLY A 234 7.12 -23.82 19.94
C GLY A 234 7.01 -23.22 21.35
N SER A 235 7.72 -22.13 21.63
CA SER A 235 7.60 -21.33 22.86
C SER A 235 8.19 -19.92 22.68
N VAL A 236 7.87 -19.01 23.60
CA VAL A 236 8.44 -17.65 23.66
C VAL A 236 8.98 -17.39 25.06
N GLN A 237 10.26 -17.05 25.14
CA GLN A 237 10.90 -16.64 26.39
C GLN A 237 10.92 -15.12 26.49
N PHE A 238 10.49 -14.61 27.64
CA PHE A 238 10.54 -13.21 28.03
C PHE A 238 11.50 -13.06 29.20
N ASP A 239 12.49 -12.20 29.02
CA ASP A 239 13.54 -11.91 29.97
C ASP A 239 13.48 -10.41 30.31
N LEU A 240 12.94 -10.10 31.49
CA LEU A 240 12.81 -8.73 32.01
C LEU A 240 13.99 -8.41 32.93
N ASP A 241 14.58 -7.24 32.69
CA ASP A 241 15.69 -6.64 33.43
C ASP A 241 16.90 -7.58 33.58
N ASN A 242 17.27 -8.24 32.48
CA ASN A 242 18.44 -9.13 32.37
C ASN A 242 18.43 -10.27 33.40
N GLY A 243 17.29 -10.96 33.51
CA GLY A 243 17.10 -12.15 34.33
C GLY A 243 16.38 -11.88 35.65
N ALA A 244 16.00 -10.64 35.95
CA ALA A 244 15.23 -10.33 37.15
C ALA A 244 13.86 -11.02 37.14
N THR A 245 13.25 -11.18 35.96
CA THR A 245 12.10 -12.05 35.77
C THR A 245 12.21 -12.76 34.43
N LEU A 246 12.20 -14.09 34.46
CA LEU A 246 12.25 -14.94 33.28
C LEU A 246 10.96 -15.75 33.20
N HIS A 247 10.20 -15.57 32.12
CA HIS A 247 8.99 -16.35 31.83
C HIS A 247 9.13 -17.05 30.48
N THR A 248 8.69 -18.30 30.39
CA THR A 248 8.61 -19.03 29.11
C THR A 248 7.16 -19.42 28.87
N GLU A 249 6.59 -18.86 27.82
CA GLU A 249 5.21 -19.13 27.43
C GLU A 249 5.18 -20.17 26.30
N ASN A 250 4.39 -21.21 26.51
CA ASN A 250 4.28 -22.36 25.62
C ASN A 250 2.98 -22.33 24.81
N VAL A 251 1.98 -21.60 25.30
CA VAL A 251 0.63 -21.62 24.76
C VAL A 251 0.29 -20.24 24.20
N THR A 252 -0.37 -20.23 23.05
CA THR A 252 -0.90 -18.99 22.48
C THR A 252 -2.14 -18.54 23.25
N PRO A 253 -2.29 -17.24 23.58
CA PRO A 253 -1.41 -16.12 23.23
C PRO A 253 -0.11 -16.08 24.04
N TYR A 254 1.03 -15.92 23.37
CA TYR A 254 2.34 -15.86 24.04
C TYR A 254 2.48 -14.57 24.85
N ALA A 255 2.24 -14.64 26.16
CA ALA A 255 2.15 -13.51 27.07
C ALA A 255 3.21 -13.56 28.17
N PHE A 256 3.75 -12.40 28.54
CA PHE A 256 4.80 -12.25 29.55
C PHE A 256 4.40 -12.76 30.94
N ALA A 257 3.18 -12.46 31.38
CA ALA A 257 2.66 -12.99 32.65
C ALA A 257 1.84 -14.28 32.44
N GLY A 258 1.85 -14.83 31.22
CA GLY A 258 1.02 -15.94 30.79
C GLY A 258 -0.48 -15.62 30.71
N ASP A 259 -1.25 -16.64 30.37
CA ASP A 259 -2.71 -16.62 30.29
C ASP A 259 -3.31 -17.94 30.82
N ASN A 260 -4.62 -17.96 31.04
CA ASN A 260 -5.39 -19.16 31.33
C ASN A 260 -6.56 -19.28 30.36
N GLY A 261 -6.38 -20.06 29.29
CA GLY A 261 -7.43 -20.28 28.29
C GLY A 261 -7.75 -19.02 27.47
N GLY A 262 -6.75 -18.19 27.20
CA GLY A 262 -6.87 -16.91 26.50
C GLY A 262 -7.19 -15.71 27.39
N VAL A 263 -7.36 -15.91 28.70
CA VAL A 263 -7.52 -14.84 29.69
C VAL A 263 -6.16 -14.46 30.26
N TYR A 264 -5.68 -13.26 29.99
CA TYR A 264 -4.35 -12.80 30.39
C TYR A 264 -4.26 -12.64 31.91
N ASN A 265 -3.17 -13.15 32.49
CA ASN A 265 -2.86 -12.88 33.89
C ASN A 265 -2.41 -11.42 34.04
N SER A 266 -2.70 -10.83 35.20
CA SER A 266 -2.30 -9.46 35.52
C SER A 266 -0.88 -9.41 36.07
N TRP A 267 -0.06 -8.57 35.46
CA TRP A 267 1.24 -8.11 35.94
C TRP A 267 1.17 -6.62 36.27
N ALA A 268 1.68 -6.27 37.45
CA ALA A 268 1.83 -4.89 37.89
C ALA A 268 3.30 -4.49 37.71
N PRO A 269 3.65 -3.73 36.64
CA PRO A 269 5.02 -3.29 36.44
C PRO A 269 5.48 -2.36 37.57
N ALA A 270 6.72 -2.53 38.02
CA ALA A 270 7.35 -1.60 38.95
C ALA A 270 7.57 -0.24 38.25
N VAL A 271 7.59 0.86 39.01
CA VAL A 271 7.98 2.18 38.49
C VAL A 271 9.50 2.21 38.31
N GLY A 272 9.97 2.69 37.15
CA GLY A 272 11.40 2.74 36.83
C GLY A 272 11.69 2.42 35.37
N ALA A 273 12.98 2.36 35.03
CA ALA A 273 13.44 1.93 33.72
C ALA A 273 13.55 0.40 33.66
N HIS A 274 13.16 -0.17 32.53
CA HIS A 274 13.13 -1.60 32.29
C HIS A 274 13.72 -1.96 30.93
N SER A 275 14.25 -3.18 30.83
CA SER A 275 14.66 -3.80 29.57
C SER A 275 13.95 -5.14 29.41
N LEU A 276 13.30 -5.39 28.27
CA LEU A 276 12.66 -6.67 27.96
C LEU A 276 13.29 -7.28 26.72
N LYS A 277 13.90 -8.46 26.89
CA LYS A 277 14.39 -9.30 25.80
C LYS A 277 13.41 -10.45 25.56
N VAL A 278 12.97 -10.62 24.31
CA VAL A 278 12.00 -11.64 23.93
C VAL A 278 12.57 -12.52 22.82
N THR A 279 12.51 -13.83 22.98
CA THR A 279 13.09 -14.81 22.05
C THR A 279 12.09 -15.92 21.76
N GLY A 280 11.78 -16.15 20.49
CA GLY A 280 10.99 -17.32 20.05
C GLY A 280 11.87 -18.56 19.91
N TYR A 281 11.33 -19.73 20.23
CA TYR A 281 12.02 -21.02 20.11
C TYR A 281 11.19 -22.02 19.31
N SER A 282 11.85 -22.93 18.61
CA SER A 282 11.19 -23.94 17.79
C SER A 282 10.48 -25.04 18.59
N GLY A 283 10.93 -25.30 19.81
CA GLY A 283 10.36 -26.30 20.73
C GLY A 283 9.68 -25.65 21.93
N ALA A 284 8.94 -26.45 22.68
CA ALA A 284 8.37 -26.05 23.96
C ALA A 284 9.49 -25.78 24.99
N ASP A 285 9.17 -25.04 26.04
CA ASP A 285 10.02 -24.76 27.21
C ASP A 285 11.37 -24.13 26.87
N GLY A 286 11.40 -23.27 25.85
CA GLY A 286 12.62 -22.62 25.37
C GLY A 286 13.61 -23.58 24.72
N SER A 287 13.15 -24.76 24.28
CA SER A 287 13.99 -25.78 23.64
C SER A 287 14.04 -25.62 22.12
N GLY A 288 14.99 -26.33 21.50
CA GLY A 288 15.18 -26.30 20.05
C GLY A 288 15.97 -25.07 19.59
N THR A 289 15.70 -24.61 18.36
CA THR A 289 16.45 -23.50 17.75
C THR A 289 15.87 -22.17 18.24
N ALA A 290 16.72 -21.33 18.84
CA ALA A 290 16.37 -19.96 19.18
C ALA A 290 16.27 -19.10 17.91
N GLY A 291 15.19 -18.33 17.82
CA GLY A 291 15.04 -17.25 16.85
C GLY A 291 15.84 -16.01 17.24
N THR A 292 15.73 -14.97 16.43
CA THR A 292 16.34 -13.67 16.74
C THR A 292 15.61 -13.03 17.92
N SER A 293 16.35 -12.70 18.98
CA SER A 293 15.80 -11.96 20.11
C SER A 293 15.45 -10.53 19.71
N ARG A 294 14.31 -10.03 20.21
CA ARG A 294 13.97 -8.60 20.20
C ARG A 294 14.21 -8.03 21.58
N VAL A 295 14.95 -6.93 21.67
CA VAL A 295 15.20 -6.21 22.93
C VAL A 295 14.53 -4.85 22.83
N ILE A 296 13.79 -4.47 23.87
CA ILE A 296 13.23 -3.12 24.03
C ILE A 296 13.57 -2.58 25.41
N HIS A 297 13.71 -1.26 25.51
CA HIS A 297 13.77 -0.50 26.75
C HIS A 297 12.45 0.25 26.92
N PHE A 298 11.97 0.38 28.15
CA PHE A 298 10.80 1.20 28.43
C PHE A 298 10.88 1.75 29.86
N SER A 299 10.14 2.82 30.14
CA SER A 299 10.04 3.40 31.48
C SER A 299 8.61 3.34 31.97
N VAL A 300 8.41 2.98 33.22
CA VAL A 300 7.10 2.99 33.89
C VAL A 300 7.07 4.17 34.85
N ILE A 301 6.06 5.02 34.74
CA ILE A 301 5.91 6.22 35.59
C ILE A 301 4.61 6.17 36.39
N ALA A 302 4.64 6.78 37.58
CA ALA A 302 3.49 6.84 38.46
C ALA A 302 2.48 7.91 38.03
N ALA A 303 1.22 7.71 38.41
CA ALA A 303 0.14 8.66 38.13
C ALA A 303 0.44 10.06 38.69
N GLY A 304 0.45 11.07 37.82
CA GLY A 304 0.66 12.48 38.21
C GLY A 304 2.11 12.93 38.29
N SER A 305 3.09 12.10 37.88
CA SER A 305 4.47 12.55 37.71
C SER A 305 4.66 13.17 36.33
N VAL A 306 4.83 14.50 36.27
CA VAL A 306 5.36 15.18 35.07
C VAL A 306 6.80 14.67 34.89
N PRO A 307 7.26 14.30 33.68
CA PRO A 307 8.65 13.90 33.48
C PRO A 307 9.52 15.09 33.87
N VAL A 308 10.24 14.96 34.98
CA VAL A 308 11.32 15.88 35.32
C VAL A 308 12.41 15.61 34.28
N PRO A 309 12.90 16.62 33.53
CA PRO A 309 14.04 16.42 32.66
C PRO A 309 15.19 15.85 33.51
N VAL A 310 15.64 14.65 33.15
CA VAL A 310 16.73 13.97 33.87
C VAL A 310 17.95 14.89 33.83
N PRO A 311 18.46 15.37 34.98
CA PRO A 311 19.68 16.15 34.99
C PRO A 311 20.82 15.25 34.51
N THR A 312 21.58 15.75 33.54
CA THR A 312 22.78 15.11 33.03
C THR A 312 23.75 14.89 34.20
N VAL A 313 23.90 13.65 34.66
CA VAL A 313 24.92 13.29 35.64
C VAL A 313 26.28 13.38 34.96
N THR A 314 27.03 14.40 35.34
CA THR A 314 28.47 14.49 35.06
C THR A 314 29.16 13.41 35.88
N ALA A 315 29.83 12.46 35.22
CA ALA A 315 30.57 11.42 35.91
C ALA A 315 31.79 12.01 36.63
N THR A 316 31.73 12.06 37.96
CA THR A 316 32.88 12.34 38.84
C THR A 316 33.77 11.08 38.90
N PRO A 317 35.11 11.19 38.79
CA PRO A 317 35.98 10.03 38.83
C PRO A 317 36.06 9.45 40.25
N VAL A 318 35.84 8.13 40.38
CA VAL A 318 35.95 7.36 41.63
C VAL A 318 37.29 6.59 41.64
N PRO A 319 38.02 6.53 42.77
CA PRO A 319 39.44 6.16 42.80
C PRO A 319 39.67 4.65 42.64
N THR A 320 40.83 4.34 42.04
CA THR A 320 41.36 3.02 41.72
C THR A 320 41.57 2.16 42.96
N GLN A 321 40.94 0.97 43.01
CA GLN A 321 41.36 -0.11 43.90
C GLN A 321 42.22 -1.11 43.13
N THR A 322 43.37 -1.41 43.70
CA THR A 322 44.38 -2.35 43.19
C THR A 322 43.94 -3.79 43.43
N VAL A 323 43.76 -4.57 42.37
CA VAL A 323 43.64 -6.04 42.44
C VAL A 323 44.67 -6.70 41.51
N THR A 324 45.42 -7.61 42.12
CA THR A 324 46.52 -8.43 41.59
C THR A 324 46.04 -9.38 40.47
N PRO A 325 46.84 -9.64 39.40
CA PRO A 325 46.36 -10.28 38.18
C PRO A 325 46.30 -11.81 38.27
N THR A 326 45.21 -12.38 37.77
CA THR A 326 45.09 -13.79 37.34
C THR A 326 45.17 -13.81 35.80
N PRO A 327 45.93 -14.73 35.17
CA PRO A 327 46.18 -14.66 33.73
C PRO A 327 44.95 -15.14 32.95
N THR A 328 44.33 -14.22 32.21
CA THR A 328 43.27 -14.54 31.24
C THR A 328 43.69 -14.06 29.86
N VAL A 329 43.50 -14.98 28.92
CA VAL A 329 43.83 -14.95 27.50
C VAL A 329 43.48 -13.62 26.83
N THR A 330 44.41 -13.13 26.02
CA THR A 330 44.27 -11.98 25.13
C THR A 330 43.03 -12.12 24.25
N ALA A 331 41.94 -11.44 24.62
CA ALA A 331 40.89 -11.08 23.68
C ALA A 331 41.36 -9.84 22.92
N THR A 332 41.52 -10.01 21.62
CA THR A 332 41.72 -8.95 20.63
C THR A 332 40.66 -7.84 20.83
N PRO A 333 41.01 -6.55 20.78
CA PRO A 333 40.06 -5.47 21.00
C PRO A 333 38.87 -5.58 20.03
N VAL A 334 37.67 -5.60 20.60
CA VAL A 334 36.41 -5.47 19.88
C VAL A 334 36.43 -4.12 19.15
N PRO A 335 36.15 -4.05 17.83
CA PRO A 335 36.17 -2.78 17.11
C PRO A 335 35.14 -1.80 17.70
N ASN A 336 35.60 -0.56 17.91
CA ASN A 336 34.76 0.58 18.27
C ASN A 336 33.55 0.64 17.30
N PRO A 337 32.29 0.79 17.77
CA PRO A 337 31.16 0.87 16.86
C PRO A 337 31.32 2.08 15.94
N LEU A 338 31.47 1.85 14.63
CA LEU A 338 31.64 2.87 13.58
C LEU A 338 30.31 3.58 13.24
N ASN A 339 29.52 3.88 14.28
CA ASN A 339 28.19 4.47 14.13
C ASN A 339 28.30 5.98 14.32
N ILE A 340 27.98 6.73 13.27
CA ILE A 340 27.86 8.19 13.33
C ILE A 340 26.60 8.52 14.12
N SER A 341 26.73 9.26 15.23
CA SER A 341 25.60 9.59 16.10
C SER A 341 24.72 10.70 15.49
N SER A 342 25.36 11.70 14.88
CA SER A 342 24.73 12.82 14.16
C SER A 342 25.76 13.52 13.27
N VAL A 343 25.30 14.48 12.46
CA VAL A 343 26.17 15.51 11.90
C VAL A 343 25.65 16.89 12.29
N SER A 344 26.54 17.83 12.53
CA SER A 344 26.22 19.17 13.03
C SER A 344 26.69 20.24 12.05
N LEU A 345 25.86 21.28 11.85
CA LEU A 345 26.23 22.49 11.13
C LEU A 345 27.11 23.37 12.05
N ILE A 346 28.22 23.86 11.53
CA ILE A 346 29.18 24.71 12.24
C ILE A 346 29.27 26.05 11.55
N ASN A 347 29.28 27.14 12.32
CA ASN A 347 29.63 28.46 11.82
C ASN A 347 31.16 28.60 11.84
N ALA A 348 31.77 28.69 10.66
CA ALA A 348 33.22 28.71 10.52
C ALA A 348 33.88 30.04 10.93
N ASP A 349 33.12 31.12 11.12
CA ASP A 349 33.66 32.39 11.63
C ASP A 349 33.83 32.37 13.16
N SER A 350 33.11 31.47 13.84
CA SER A 350 33.05 31.40 15.31
C SER A 350 33.52 30.07 15.88
N ASP A 351 33.68 29.05 15.04
CA ASP A 351 33.95 27.65 15.40
C ASP A 351 32.92 27.02 16.33
N VAL A 352 31.70 27.57 16.36
CA VAL A 352 30.59 27.09 17.20
C VAL A 352 29.49 26.44 16.35
N ALA A 353 28.81 25.48 16.96
CA ALA A 353 27.62 24.85 16.41
C ALA A 353 26.55 25.89 16.03
N GLN A 354 26.13 25.85 14.76
CA GLN A 354 25.17 26.77 14.16
C GLN A 354 23.81 26.08 14.07
N ALA A 355 22.79 26.66 14.69
CA ALA A 355 21.43 26.17 14.54
C ALA A 355 21.02 26.17 13.06
N VAL A 356 20.45 25.05 12.61
CA VAL A 356 20.08 24.82 11.19
C VAL A 356 19.06 25.85 10.69
N ASP A 357 18.19 26.34 11.59
CA ASP A 357 17.18 27.36 11.31
C ASP A 357 17.65 28.81 11.59
N GLY A 358 18.90 28.97 12.06
CA GLY A 358 19.50 30.25 12.43
C GLY A 358 18.99 30.84 13.75
N VAL A 359 18.22 30.11 14.54
CA VAL A 359 17.72 30.58 15.85
C VAL A 359 18.69 30.17 16.96
N ALA A 360 19.24 31.16 17.67
CA ALA A 360 20.21 30.90 18.74
C ALA A 360 19.62 29.98 19.84
N GLY A 361 20.36 28.91 20.18
CA GLY A 361 19.94 27.92 21.18
C GLY A 361 19.12 26.75 20.63
N HIS A 362 18.75 26.76 19.35
CA HIS A 362 18.16 25.59 18.67
C HIS A 362 19.23 24.59 18.21
N SER A 363 18.79 23.39 17.82
CA SER A 363 19.68 22.30 17.42
C SER A 363 20.52 22.64 16.20
N ALA A 364 21.83 22.37 16.28
CA ALA A 364 22.75 22.42 15.14
C ALA A 364 22.82 21.11 14.35
N VAL A 365 22.15 20.05 14.82
CA VAL A 365 22.14 18.75 14.15
C VAL A 365 21.39 18.85 12.82
N ILE A 366 22.06 18.49 11.73
CA ILE A 366 21.44 18.39 10.40
C ILE A 366 20.74 17.05 10.32
N THR A 367 19.41 17.07 10.47
CA THR A 367 18.56 15.90 10.27
C THR A 367 18.21 15.73 8.79
N ASP A 368 17.75 14.53 8.40
CA ASP A 368 17.24 14.31 7.05
C ASP A 368 16.09 15.29 6.72
N ASN A 369 16.16 15.90 5.54
CA ASN A 369 15.34 16.99 5.03
C ASN A 369 15.49 18.35 5.74
N ALA A 370 16.59 18.58 6.48
CA ALA A 370 16.91 19.88 7.06
C ALA A 370 16.89 21.00 6.01
N VAL A 371 16.41 22.19 6.39
CA VAL A 371 16.47 23.39 5.55
C VAL A 371 17.43 24.40 6.16
N ILE A 372 18.56 24.63 5.51
CA ILE A 372 19.55 25.64 5.89
C ILE A 372 19.20 26.94 5.17
N ASP A 373 18.86 27.99 5.92
CA ASP A 373 18.60 29.33 5.37
C ASP A 373 19.83 30.21 5.54
N LEU A 374 20.58 30.44 4.46
CA LEU A 374 21.81 31.23 4.47
C LEU A 374 21.57 32.68 4.91
N ALA A 375 20.35 33.21 4.75
CA ALA A 375 19.98 34.54 5.24
C ALA A 375 19.98 34.62 6.78
N LYS A 376 19.93 33.48 7.47
CA LYS A 376 19.87 33.37 8.93
C LYS A 376 21.11 32.70 9.52
N ALA A 377 21.58 31.61 8.90
CA ALA A 377 22.72 30.83 9.36
C ALA A 377 24.07 31.45 8.99
N GLY A 378 24.11 32.39 8.03
CA GLY A 378 25.34 32.89 7.43
C GLY A 378 25.81 32.02 6.26
N SER A 379 26.89 32.42 5.61
CA SER A 379 27.44 31.75 4.40
C SER A 379 28.83 31.14 4.58
N ASN A 380 29.45 31.34 5.75
CA ASN A 380 30.72 30.72 6.13
C ASN A 380 30.43 29.55 7.08
N LEU A 381 30.20 28.37 6.52
CA LEU A 381 29.73 27.20 7.26
C LEU A 381 30.69 26.01 7.11
N ASN A 382 30.53 25.00 7.96
CA ASN A 382 31.16 23.69 7.83
C ASN A 382 30.19 22.62 8.38
N ILE A 383 30.44 21.34 8.10
CA ILE A 383 29.65 20.21 8.62
C ILE A 383 30.58 19.28 9.40
N ARG A 384 30.26 18.99 10.66
CA ARG A 384 31.02 18.07 11.51
C ARG A 384 30.29 16.75 11.69
N ALA A 385 30.97 15.61 11.60
CA ALA A 385 30.44 14.33 12.02
C ALA A 385 30.63 14.13 13.52
N ASP A 386 29.54 13.87 14.25
CA ASP A 386 29.55 13.62 15.69
C ASP A 386 29.75 12.12 15.94
N ILE A 387 31.02 11.73 16.01
CA ILE A 387 31.44 10.34 16.24
C ILE A 387 32.71 10.30 17.09
N ALA A 388 32.80 9.33 18.00
CA ALA A 388 33.94 9.18 18.89
C ALA A 388 35.04 8.29 18.26
N ASN A 389 36.25 8.86 18.13
CA ASN A 389 37.52 8.13 17.90
C ASN A 389 37.46 7.01 16.86
N VAL A 390 37.24 7.38 15.60
CA VAL A 390 37.41 6.51 14.43
C VAL A 390 38.74 6.82 13.72
N GLY A 391 39.17 5.99 12.79
CA GLY A 391 40.42 6.22 12.07
C GLY A 391 40.31 7.32 11.01
N SER A 392 39.15 7.43 10.36
CA SER A 392 38.81 8.54 9.46
C SER A 392 37.31 8.61 9.17
N VAL A 393 36.84 9.73 8.63
CA VAL A 393 35.48 9.92 8.13
C VAL A 393 35.55 10.42 6.68
N LEU A 394 34.87 9.70 5.78
CA LEU A 394 34.65 10.13 4.40
C LEU A 394 33.34 10.91 4.33
N PHE A 395 33.43 12.15 3.87
CA PHE A 395 32.28 12.93 3.44
C PHE A 395 32.18 12.93 1.92
N ASP A 396 30.97 12.76 1.42
CA ASP A 396 30.63 12.85 0.00
C ASP A 396 29.34 13.68 -0.12
N LEU A 397 29.48 14.93 -0.55
CA LEU A 397 28.39 15.84 -0.85
C LEU A 397 28.08 15.81 -2.35
N ASP A 398 26.80 15.58 -2.66
CA ASP A 398 26.20 15.56 -4.00
C ASP A 398 26.91 14.63 -4.98
N THR A 399 27.32 13.45 -4.52
CA THR A 399 28.03 12.47 -5.37
C THR A 399 29.34 13.06 -5.91
N ALA A 400 30.18 13.49 -4.97
CA ALA A 400 31.52 14.03 -5.11
C ALA A 400 31.65 15.46 -5.65
N ALA A 401 30.59 16.28 -5.59
CA ALA A 401 30.71 17.72 -5.82
C ALA A 401 31.65 18.37 -4.78
N LEU A 402 31.61 17.87 -3.54
CA LEU A 402 32.63 18.08 -2.52
C LEU A 402 32.83 16.76 -1.77
N SER A 403 34.03 16.17 -1.87
CA SER A 403 34.39 14.97 -1.13
C SER A 403 35.68 15.20 -0.35
N HIS A 404 35.69 14.79 0.91
CA HIS A 404 36.81 14.98 1.82
C HIS A 404 36.96 13.80 2.77
N ILE A 405 38.21 13.39 3.02
CA ILE A 405 38.54 12.38 4.02
C ILE A 405 39.21 13.09 5.18
N GLU A 406 38.53 13.16 6.32
CA GLU A 406 39.08 13.74 7.53
C GLU A 406 39.66 12.65 8.44
N ASN A 407 40.90 12.85 8.88
CA ASN A 407 41.68 11.88 9.65
C ASN A 407 41.88 12.32 11.10
N VAL A 408 41.63 13.60 11.40
CA VAL A 408 41.89 14.19 12.71
C VAL A 408 40.56 14.68 13.27
N VAL A 409 40.34 14.46 14.57
CA VAL A 409 39.17 14.99 15.27
C VAL A 409 39.38 16.49 15.53
N PRO A 410 38.40 17.37 15.25
CA PRO A 410 37.03 17.12 14.80
C PRO A 410 36.90 16.73 13.31
N TYR A 411 36.09 15.70 13.00
CA TYR A 411 35.89 15.28 11.61
C TYR A 411 34.96 16.25 10.86
N ALA A 412 35.51 17.10 9.99
CA ALA A 412 34.78 18.16 9.30
C ALA A 412 34.81 18.01 7.76
N LEU A 413 33.68 18.31 7.08
CA LEU A 413 33.50 18.22 5.63
C LEU A 413 34.48 19.11 4.85
N ALA A 414 34.72 20.33 5.33
CA ALA A 414 35.67 21.26 4.71
C ALA A 414 37.04 21.27 5.43
N SER A 415 37.30 20.28 6.28
CA SER A 415 38.47 20.19 7.18
C SER A 415 38.48 21.24 8.30
N ASP A 416 39.45 21.12 9.19
CA ASP A 416 39.75 22.03 10.30
C ASP A 416 41.27 22.09 10.55
N ASN A 417 41.71 23.11 11.29
CA ASN A 417 43.05 23.19 11.83
C ASN A 417 43.02 23.37 13.34
N ASN A 418 43.09 22.27 14.08
CA ASN A 418 43.14 22.27 15.53
C ASN A 418 41.88 22.90 16.17
N GLY A 419 40.72 22.64 15.55
CA GLY A 419 39.41 23.14 15.96
C GLY A 419 38.95 24.44 15.28
N ASP A 420 39.81 25.07 14.48
CA ASP A 420 39.48 26.19 13.59
C ASP A 420 38.91 25.65 12.26
N TYR A 421 37.60 25.75 12.06
CA TYR A 421 36.91 25.11 10.94
C TYR A 421 37.07 25.94 9.66
N ALA A 422 37.55 25.32 8.59
CA ALA A 422 37.63 26.02 7.31
C ALA A 422 36.22 26.34 6.78
N ALA A 423 36.06 27.54 6.25
CA ALA A 423 34.78 27.99 5.72
C ALA A 423 34.48 27.37 4.36
N TRP A 424 33.26 26.84 4.23
CA TRP A 424 32.62 26.43 3.00
C TRP A 424 31.28 27.15 2.86
N THR A 425 30.98 27.62 1.65
CA THR A 425 29.68 28.20 1.33
C THR A 425 28.81 27.16 0.61
N PRO A 426 27.73 26.66 1.24
CA PRO A 426 26.81 25.76 0.58
C PRO A 426 26.13 26.44 -0.61
N SER A 427 26.05 25.75 -1.76
CA SER A 427 25.27 26.26 -2.89
C SER A 427 23.77 26.21 -2.58
N ILE A 428 22.95 27.03 -3.23
CA ILE A 428 21.49 27.02 -3.03
C ILE A 428 20.91 25.85 -3.81
N GLY A 429 20.05 25.04 -3.17
CA GLY A 429 19.43 23.89 -3.80
C GLY A 429 19.29 22.70 -2.87
N ALA A 430 18.88 21.57 -3.43
CA ALA A 430 18.85 20.31 -2.72
C ALA A 430 20.23 19.66 -2.71
N HIS A 431 20.61 19.09 -1.58
CA HIS A 431 21.88 18.45 -1.34
C HIS A 431 21.71 17.05 -0.75
N ILE A 432 22.64 16.15 -1.06
CA ILE A 432 22.78 14.82 -0.48
C ILE A 432 24.16 14.71 0.14
N LEU A 433 24.24 14.59 1.46
CA LEU A 433 25.47 14.29 2.18
C LEU A 433 25.50 12.81 2.57
N LYS A 434 26.54 12.11 2.13
CA LYS A 434 26.90 10.77 2.62
C LYS A 434 28.10 10.89 3.54
N VAL A 435 28.03 10.24 4.70
CA VAL A 435 29.11 10.23 5.69
C VAL A 435 29.38 8.79 6.12
N THR A 436 30.61 8.33 5.94
CA THR A 436 31.02 6.97 6.26
C THR A 436 32.24 7.01 7.17
N ALA A 437 32.13 6.40 8.36
CA ALA A 437 33.26 6.26 9.27
C ALA A 437 34.09 5.01 8.95
N TYR A 438 35.40 5.09 9.15
CA TYR A 438 36.34 4.00 8.88
C TYR A 438 37.20 3.71 10.11
N SER A 439 37.51 2.44 10.34
CA SER A 439 38.30 2.03 11.50
C SER A 439 39.77 2.46 11.46
N ALA A 440 40.31 2.80 10.28
CA ALA A 440 41.67 3.29 10.10
C ALA A 440 41.69 4.59 9.29
N GLY A 441 42.85 5.26 9.27
CA GLY A 441 43.06 6.50 8.53
C GLY A 441 42.84 6.35 7.03
N SER A 442 42.58 7.46 6.36
CA SER A 442 42.51 7.59 4.90
C SER A 442 41.43 6.71 4.25
N ALA A 443 40.24 6.65 4.87
CA ALA A 443 39.11 5.83 4.47
C ALA A 443 39.47 4.34 4.30
N SER A 444 40.35 3.81 5.17
CA SER A 444 40.83 2.42 5.12
C SER A 444 40.36 1.60 6.33
N GLY A 445 40.53 0.27 6.26
CA GLY A 445 40.01 -0.65 7.27
C GLY A 445 38.52 -0.96 7.07
N SER A 446 37.82 -1.33 8.14
CA SER A 446 36.38 -1.62 8.10
C SER A 446 35.59 -0.33 7.94
N ALA A 447 34.66 -0.30 6.99
CA ALA A 447 33.69 0.78 6.83
C ALA A 447 32.49 0.57 7.76
N GLY A 448 32.05 1.64 8.42
CA GLY A 448 30.79 1.69 9.16
C GLY A 448 29.58 1.82 8.23
N ALA A 449 28.39 1.84 8.81
CA ALA A 449 27.19 2.17 8.07
C ALA A 449 27.31 3.61 7.52
N THR A 450 26.95 3.81 6.25
CA THR A 450 26.94 5.14 5.65
C THR A 450 25.68 5.88 6.08
N LEU A 451 25.86 7.00 6.76
CA LEU A 451 24.78 7.95 7.06
C LEU A 451 24.49 8.76 5.80
N VAL A 452 23.24 8.80 5.36
CA VAL A 452 22.79 9.58 4.20
C VAL A 452 21.80 10.63 4.69
N ILE A 453 22.06 11.90 4.41
CA ILE A 453 21.25 13.04 4.80
C ILE A 453 20.93 13.86 3.57
N HIS A 454 19.64 14.07 3.31
CA HIS A 454 19.15 15.04 2.35
C HIS A 454 18.94 16.38 3.08
N PHE A 455 19.36 17.49 2.50
CA PHE A 455 19.05 18.81 3.05
C PHE A 455 18.87 19.83 1.92
N THR A 456 18.17 20.93 2.18
CA THR A 456 17.98 22.02 1.21
C THR A 456 18.61 23.28 1.74
N VAL A 457 19.45 23.92 0.93
CA VAL A 457 19.99 25.24 1.21
C VAL A 457 19.16 26.27 0.45
N LYS A 458 18.72 27.31 1.14
CA LYS A 458 18.02 28.45 0.54
C LYS A 458 18.66 29.76 1.01
N ASN A 459 18.28 30.84 0.33
CA ASN A 459 18.54 32.19 0.77
C ASN A 459 17.19 32.91 0.77
N GLY A 460 16.72 33.37 1.94
CA GLY A 460 15.36 33.88 2.18
C GLY A 460 14.71 34.72 1.07
N SER A 461 13.37 34.71 1.03
CA SER A 461 12.54 35.32 -0.03
C SER A 461 12.86 36.80 -0.28
N ALA A 462 13.21 37.15 -1.51
CA ALA A 462 13.17 38.54 -1.99
C ALA A 462 11.74 39.10 -1.86
N PRO A 463 11.56 40.36 -1.45
CA PRO A 463 10.23 40.95 -1.28
C PRO A 463 9.53 41.11 -2.64
N LEU A 464 8.24 40.76 -2.68
CA LEU A 464 7.37 40.90 -3.85
C LEU A 464 7.12 42.40 -4.16
N PRO A 465 7.20 42.84 -5.43
CA PRO A 465 6.88 44.22 -5.80
C PRO A 465 5.38 44.51 -5.58
N THR A 466 5.09 45.65 -4.97
CA THR A 466 3.73 46.15 -4.69
C THR A 466 2.96 46.38 -6.00
N PRO A 467 1.71 45.91 -6.14
CA PRO A 467 0.94 46.09 -7.36
C PRO A 467 0.52 47.56 -7.52
N THR A 468 0.88 48.17 -8.64
CA THR A 468 0.39 49.49 -9.04
C THR A 468 -0.92 49.32 -9.82
N VAL A 469 -1.98 49.95 -9.34
CA VAL A 469 -3.32 49.95 -9.97
C VAL A 469 -3.26 50.61 -11.35
N THR A 470 -3.70 49.91 -12.40
CA THR A 470 -3.84 50.43 -13.77
C THR A 470 -5.33 50.45 -14.15
N PRO A 471 -5.87 51.49 -14.81
CA PRO A 471 -7.32 51.68 -15.00
C PRO A 471 -7.94 50.71 -16.01
N ALA A 472 -9.25 50.52 -15.89
CA ALA A 472 -10.09 49.62 -16.68
C ALA A 472 -10.00 49.82 -18.22
N PRO A 473 -10.09 48.74 -19.03
CA PRO A 473 -9.97 48.84 -20.47
C PRO A 473 -11.27 49.31 -21.13
N THR A 474 -11.13 50.18 -22.13
CA THR A 474 -12.20 50.54 -23.08
C THR A 474 -12.15 49.56 -24.26
N VAL A 475 -13.33 49.10 -24.69
CA VAL A 475 -13.52 48.08 -25.73
C VAL A 475 -13.18 48.64 -27.12
N THR A 476 -12.33 47.96 -27.89
CA THR A 476 -12.27 48.08 -29.36
C THR A 476 -11.76 46.79 -30.03
N ALA A 477 -12.31 46.54 -31.23
CA ALA A 477 -12.21 45.47 -32.25
C ALA A 477 -10.95 44.54 -32.31
N PRO A 478 -11.08 43.34 -32.96
CA PRO A 478 -10.17 42.21 -32.78
C PRO A 478 -8.89 42.33 -33.62
N PRO A 479 -7.71 41.97 -33.08
CA PRO A 479 -6.50 41.85 -33.87
C PRO A 479 -6.26 40.43 -34.41
N THR A 480 -5.65 40.42 -35.59
CA THR A 480 -5.06 39.32 -36.39
C THR A 480 -3.97 38.55 -35.59
N PRO A 481 -3.72 37.25 -35.86
CA PRO A 481 -2.89 36.40 -35.01
C PRO A 481 -1.42 36.86 -34.92
N VAL A 482 -0.92 36.92 -33.68
CA VAL A 482 0.46 37.25 -33.31
C VAL A 482 1.33 35.98 -33.37
N PRO A 483 2.61 36.05 -33.79
CA PRO A 483 3.47 34.87 -33.96
C PRO A 483 3.82 34.22 -32.61
N THR A 484 3.90 32.89 -32.64
CA THR A 484 4.32 32.01 -31.54
C THR A 484 5.64 32.47 -30.93
N VAL A 485 5.60 32.91 -29.66
CA VAL A 485 6.77 32.90 -28.79
C VAL A 485 6.87 31.48 -28.23
N THR A 486 7.79 30.68 -28.76
CA THR A 486 8.20 29.42 -28.15
C THR A 486 8.85 29.72 -26.81
N GLN A 487 8.15 29.38 -25.73
CA GLN A 487 8.73 29.31 -24.40
C GLN A 487 9.88 28.28 -24.42
N PRO A 488 11.03 28.53 -23.74
CA PRO A 488 12.07 27.52 -23.61
C PRO A 488 11.49 26.27 -22.93
N PRO A 489 11.92 25.05 -23.32
CA PRO A 489 11.45 23.83 -22.68
C PRO A 489 11.83 23.87 -21.19
N VAL A 490 10.89 23.52 -20.32
CA VAL A 490 11.19 23.15 -18.94
C VAL A 490 11.98 21.84 -19.02
N THR A 491 13.31 21.93 -19.06
CA THR A 491 14.23 20.79 -19.15
C THR A 491 14.41 20.17 -17.76
N GLY A 492 13.40 19.46 -17.31
CA GLY A 492 13.54 18.36 -16.36
C GLY A 492 12.99 17.12 -17.05
N THR A 493 13.80 16.07 -17.22
CA THR A 493 13.29 14.80 -17.76
C THR A 493 12.18 14.30 -16.82
N PRO A 494 10.98 13.94 -17.29
CA PRO A 494 9.91 13.42 -16.44
C PRO A 494 10.36 12.19 -15.66
N MET A 495 9.81 11.99 -14.46
CA MET A 495 10.10 10.77 -13.71
C MET A 495 9.58 9.60 -14.51
N SER A 496 10.45 8.63 -14.77
CA SER A 496 10.12 7.47 -15.60
C SER A 496 8.89 6.76 -15.04
N THR A 497 7.87 6.55 -15.85
CA THR A 497 6.77 5.64 -15.51
C THR A 497 7.14 4.18 -15.75
N ALA A 498 8.33 3.91 -16.30
CA ALA A 498 8.85 2.56 -16.46
C ALA A 498 9.35 2.02 -15.12
N GLU A 499 9.10 0.74 -14.88
CA GLU A 499 9.56 0.06 -13.68
C GLU A 499 11.10 0.07 -13.57
N PRO A 500 11.66 0.26 -12.36
CA PRO A 500 13.09 0.14 -12.12
C PRO A 500 13.58 -1.30 -12.29
N SER A 501 14.89 -1.46 -12.49
CA SER A 501 15.53 -2.78 -12.61
C SER A 501 15.42 -3.65 -11.35
N SER A 502 15.15 -3.04 -10.19
CA SER A 502 15.00 -3.74 -8.91
C SER A 502 14.09 -2.99 -7.94
N TYR A 503 13.48 -3.76 -7.04
CA TYR A 503 12.65 -3.28 -5.94
C TYR A 503 13.16 -3.84 -4.62
N SER A 504 13.07 -3.04 -3.56
CA SER A 504 13.18 -3.50 -2.18
C SER A 504 11.92 -4.26 -1.76
N GLY A 505 12.04 -5.10 -0.72
CA GLY A 505 10.88 -5.71 -0.08
C GLY A 505 9.99 -4.68 0.64
N PRO A 506 8.89 -5.13 1.28
CA PRO A 506 7.95 -4.23 1.94
C PRO A 506 8.59 -3.33 2.99
N LEU A 507 8.12 -2.08 3.07
CA LEU A 507 8.50 -1.11 4.09
C LEU A 507 7.35 -0.88 5.07
N GLU A 508 7.63 -0.87 6.38
CA GLU A 508 6.69 -0.37 7.39
C GLU A 508 7.15 1.00 7.89
N ILE A 509 6.28 2.00 7.76
CA ILE A 509 6.48 3.38 8.19
C ILE A 509 5.80 3.55 9.54
N THR A 510 6.59 3.70 10.60
CA THR A 510 6.12 3.84 11.99
C THR A 510 6.26 5.27 12.53
N LYS A 511 6.86 6.19 11.76
CA LYS A 511 7.05 7.59 12.11
C LYS A 511 6.71 8.49 10.93
N GLY A 512 6.34 9.73 11.20
CA GLY A 512 6.16 10.75 10.18
C GLY A 512 7.49 11.06 9.50
N GLY A 513 7.43 11.60 8.30
CA GLY A 513 8.61 11.91 7.50
C GLY A 513 8.35 11.86 6.01
N ILE A 514 9.42 12.08 5.24
CA ILE A 514 9.41 11.99 3.79
C ILE A 514 10.12 10.69 3.38
N TYR A 515 9.49 9.91 2.51
CA TYR A 515 9.94 8.59 2.08
C TYR A 515 10.01 8.56 0.56
N SER A 516 11.12 8.07 0.02
CA SER A 516 11.34 7.83 -1.42
C SER A 516 12.09 6.52 -1.62
N GLY A 517 11.90 5.88 -2.78
CA GLY A 517 12.47 4.56 -3.03
C GLY A 517 11.59 3.65 -3.89
N ASN A 518 12.02 2.40 -4.05
CA ASN A 518 11.35 1.42 -4.88
C ASN A 518 10.96 0.23 -4.03
N TRP A 519 9.67 -0.04 -3.84
CA TRP A 519 9.21 -1.13 -2.99
C TRP A 519 8.20 -2.02 -3.69
N LYS A 520 8.29 -3.31 -3.40
CA LYS A 520 7.41 -4.32 -3.96
C LYS A 520 6.68 -5.08 -2.89
N SER A 521 5.39 -5.33 -3.12
CA SER A 521 4.60 -6.12 -2.19
C SER A 521 5.03 -7.58 -2.18
N THR A 522 4.82 -8.24 -1.05
CA THR A 522 4.89 -9.70 -0.98
C THR A 522 3.79 -10.34 -1.84
N PRO A 523 3.89 -11.63 -2.21
CA PRO A 523 2.77 -12.36 -2.80
C PRO A 523 1.56 -12.40 -1.87
N MET A 524 0.36 -12.28 -2.43
CA MET A 524 -0.89 -12.43 -1.68
C MET A 524 -1.07 -13.88 -1.19
N LYS A 525 -1.66 -14.04 0.01
CA LYS A 525 -1.98 -15.34 0.62
C LYS A 525 -3.42 -15.32 1.13
N ASN A 526 -4.15 -16.42 0.97
CA ASN A 526 -5.46 -16.60 1.58
C ASN A 526 -5.29 -17.18 3.01
N PRO A 527 -5.97 -16.65 4.05
CA PRO A 527 -6.96 -15.54 4.04
C PRO A 527 -6.36 -14.15 4.27
N THR A 528 -5.05 -14.05 4.50
CA THR A 528 -4.38 -12.81 4.90
C THR A 528 -4.00 -11.91 3.72
N ILE A 529 -4.91 -11.73 2.77
CA ILE A 529 -4.67 -10.91 1.56
C ILE A 529 -4.29 -9.47 1.91
N TRP A 530 -4.78 -8.98 3.05
CA TRP A 530 -4.56 -7.64 3.60
C TRP A 530 -3.15 -7.44 4.21
N GLU A 531 -2.41 -8.53 4.44
CA GLU A 531 -1.02 -8.48 4.94
C GLU A 531 0.01 -8.40 3.81
N SER A 532 -0.44 -8.48 2.55
CA SER A 532 0.40 -8.27 1.38
C SER A 532 0.43 -6.79 1.02
N TYR A 533 1.56 -6.13 1.27
CA TYR A 533 1.73 -4.72 0.95
C TYR A 533 3.15 -4.36 0.50
N ALA A 534 3.32 -3.27 -0.26
CA ALA A 534 4.63 -2.70 -0.57
C ALA A 534 5.07 -1.68 0.49
N ILE A 535 4.15 -0.82 0.95
CA ILE A 535 4.32 0.05 2.11
C ILE A 535 3.16 -0.14 3.07
N LYS A 536 3.43 -0.23 4.37
CA LYS A 536 2.44 -0.12 5.44
C LYS A 536 2.67 1.15 6.25
N ILE A 537 1.62 1.94 6.43
CA ILE A 537 1.61 3.08 7.34
C ILE A 537 1.07 2.60 8.69
N SER A 538 1.86 2.80 9.75
CA SER A 538 1.54 2.44 11.12
C SER A 538 1.66 3.65 12.06
N THR A 539 1.46 4.86 11.54
CA THR A 539 1.52 6.13 12.27
C THR A 539 0.46 7.12 11.79
N SER A 540 0.03 8.01 12.68
CA SER A 540 -0.85 9.14 12.36
C SER A 540 -0.09 10.47 12.19
N GLU A 541 1.24 10.44 12.36
CA GLU A 541 2.11 11.56 12.04
C GLU A 541 2.08 11.85 10.52
N PRO A 542 2.39 13.08 10.09
CA PRO A 542 2.46 13.41 8.67
C PRO A 542 3.51 12.55 7.94
N VAL A 543 3.06 11.78 6.95
CA VAL A 543 3.91 10.97 6.08
C VAL A 543 3.79 11.51 4.66
N THR A 544 4.92 11.77 4.01
CA THR A 544 4.99 12.06 2.58
C THR A 544 5.71 10.91 1.88
N ILE A 545 5.05 10.25 0.95
CA ILE A 545 5.68 9.29 0.04
C ILE A 545 5.86 10.00 -1.29
N GLN A 546 7.08 10.09 -1.79
CA GLN A 546 7.36 10.80 -3.02
C GLN A 546 8.47 10.20 -3.85
N ASN A 547 8.47 10.49 -5.15
CA ASN A 547 9.54 10.11 -6.08
C ASN A 547 9.86 8.61 -5.97
N CYS A 548 8.82 7.78 -6.07
CA CYS A 548 8.91 6.36 -5.74
C CYS A 548 8.31 5.44 -6.82
N HIS A 549 8.76 4.20 -6.85
CA HIS A 549 8.16 3.13 -7.66
C HIS A 549 7.60 2.04 -6.76
N LEU A 550 6.32 1.74 -6.92
CA LEU A 550 5.61 0.74 -6.13
C LEU A 550 5.03 -0.31 -7.05
N ALA A 551 5.22 -1.58 -6.71
CA ALA A 551 4.70 -2.67 -7.52
C ALA A 551 4.29 -3.90 -6.70
N GLY A 552 3.57 -4.82 -7.32
CA GLY A 552 3.28 -6.13 -6.74
C GLY A 552 1.81 -6.49 -6.80
N PRO A 553 1.46 -7.73 -6.38
CA PRO A 553 0.09 -8.20 -6.42
C PRO A 553 -0.78 -7.66 -5.27
N GLY A 554 -0.16 -7.24 -4.17
CA GLY A 554 -0.76 -6.77 -2.91
C GLY A 554 -1.26 -5.33 -2.91
N ILE A 555 -1.56 -4.80 -1.72
CA ILE A 555 -1.85 -3.37 -1.54
C ILE A 555 -0.56 -2.56 -1.63
N LEU A 556 -0.46 -1.55 -2.48
CA LEU A 556 0.83 -0.86 -2.64
C LEU A 556 1.15 0.09 -1.48
N ILE A 557 0.16 0.83 -0.97
CA ILE A 557 0.23 1.59 0.28
C ILE A 557 -0.96 1.19 1.16
N ASN A 558 -0.68 0.47 2.24
CA ASN A 558 -1.67 0.05 3.22
C ASN A 558 -1.66 1.01 4.41
N ALA A 559 -2.70 1.82 4.54
CA ALA A 559 -2.87 2.79 5.62
C ALA A 559 -4.18 2.57 6.40
N ARG A 560 -4.67 1.33 6.42
CA ARG A 560 -6.05 1.01 6.84
C ARG A 560 -6.40 1.37 8.28
N TYR A 561 -5.42 1.34 9.18
CA TYR A 561 -5.64 1.48 10.63
C TYR A 561 -4.76 2.55 11.28
N ALA A 562 -4.19 3.46 10.48
CA ALA A 562 -3.19 4.40 10.95
C ALA A 562 -3.74 5.79 11.34
N ASN A 563 -5.03 6.06 11.07
CA ASN A 563 -5.57 7.41 11.05
C ASN A 563 -4.66 8.36 10.24
N ALA A 564 -4.39 7.96 9.00
CA ALA A 564 -3.29 8.47 8.20
C ALA A 564 -3.38 9.98 7.92
N ASN A 565 -2.23 10.65 8.01
CA ASN A 565 -1.98 11.96 7.42
C ASN A 565 -0.94 11.77 6.31
N LEU A 566 -1.42 11.57 5.09
CA LEU A 566 -0.61 11.04 4.01
C LEU A 566 -0.57 12.00 2.83
N THR A 567 0.62 12.37 2.39
CA THR A 567 0.87 12.96 1.07
C THR A 567 1.53 11.90 0.19
N VAL A 568 1.04 11.70 -1.03
CA VAL A 568 1.65 10.80 -2.02
C VAL A 568 1.82 11.55 -3.33
N ARG A 569 3.06 11.75 -3.78
CA ARG A 569 3.32 12.52 -4.99
C ARG A 569 4.44 12.02 -5.86
N ASN A 570 4.32 12.19 -7.17
CA ASN A 570 5.36 11.80 -8.11
C ASN A 570 5.80 10.33 -7.94
N CYS A 571 4.84 9.43 -7.75
CA CYS A 571 5.12 7.99 -7.66
C CYS A 571 4.47 7.22 -8.81
N SER A 572 5.04 6.07 -9.17
CA SER A 572 4.41 5.10 -10.07
C SER A 572 3.96 3.85 -9.32
N PHE A 573 2.80 3.32 -9.69
CA PHE A 573 2.14 2.19 -9.04
C PHE A 573 1.77 1.14 -10.08
N HIS A 574 2.30 -0.09 -9.95
CA HIS A 574 2.11 -1.16 -10.92
C HIS A 574 1.52 -2.42 -10.25
N GLY A 575 0.28 -2.75 -10.60
CA GLY A 575 -0.41 -3.92 -10.03
C GLY A 575 -0.11 -5.20 -10.81
N TYR A 576 0.37 -6.23 -10.11
CA TYR A 576 0.68 -7.53 -10.73
C TYR A 576 -0.46 -8.52 -10.53
N THR A 577 -0.67 -9.40 -11.51
CA THR A 577 -1.61 -10.51 -11.36
C THR A 577 -1.23 -11.34 -10.13
N PRO A 578 -2.16 -11.59 -9.19
CA PRO A 578 -1.86 -12.45 -8.05
C PRO A 578 -1.44 -13.85 -8.48
N THR A 579 -0.68 -14.53 -7.63
CA THR A 579 -0.35 -15.96 -7.84
C THR A 579 -1.46 -16.90 -7.38
N VAL A 580 -2.42 -16.37 -6.63
CA VAL A 580 -3.52 -17.11 -6.01
C VAL A 580 -4.78 -16.92 -6.84
N ASP A 581 -5.46 -18.03 -7.08
CA ASP A 581 -6.72 -18.13 -7.77
C ASP A 581 -7.85 -17.39 -7.01
N ASN A 582 -8.83 -16.86 -7.74
CA ASN A 582 -9.97 -16.12 -7.22
C ASN A 582 -9.62 -14.87 -6.40
N LEU A 583 -8.46 -14.27 -6.64
CA LEU A 583 -8.09 -12.97 -6.09
C LEU A 583 -7.85 -11.95 -7.21
N SER A 584 -8.34 -10.73 -6.98
CA SER A 584 -7.99 -9.56 -7.76
C SER A 584 -6.68 -8.95 -7.28
N ARG A 585 -6.13 -8.05 -8.09
CA ARG A 585 -4.99 -7.22 -7.70
C ARG A 585 -5.36 -6.33 -6.53
N GLY A 586 -4.41 -6.08 -5.65
CA GLY A 586 -4.60 -5.18 -4.52
C GLY A 586 -4.80 -3.72 -4.95
N ARG A 587 -5.36 -2.95 -4.02
CA ARG A 587 -5.53 -1.49 -4.15
C ARG A 587 -4.16 -0.81 -4.20
N ALA A 588 -4.05 0.32 -4.90
CA ALA A 588 -2.79 1.07 -4.88
C ALA A 588 -2.63 1.81 -3.55
N ILE A 589 -3.63 2.56 -3.11
CA ILE A 589 -3.61 3.29 -1.85
C ILE A 589 -4.89 2.97 -1.07
N ASP A 590 -4.77 2.28 0.06
CA ASP A 590 -5.89 1.93 0.93
C ASP A 590 -5.88 2.78 2.21
N LEU A 591 -6.69 3.84 2.19
CA LEU A 591 -6.98 4.76 3.28
C LEU A 591 -8.32 4.37 3.92
N THR A 592 -8.41 3.16 4.48
CA THR A 592 -9.63 2.76 5.21
C THR A 592 -9.94 3.73 6.35
N VAL A 593 -8.94 4.24 7.08
CA VAL A 593 -9.10 5.30 8.09
C VAL A 593 -8.03 6.39 7.91
N PHE A 594 -8.43 7.63 7.68
CA PHE A 594 -7.51 8.75 7.46
C PHE A 594 -8.04 10.07 8.03
N LYS A 595 -7.13 11.00 8.35
CA LYS A 595 -7.47 12.38 8.66
C LYS A 595 -7.14 13.33 7.51
N HIS A 596 -6.03 13.12 6.83
CA HIS A 596 -5.64 13.93 5.67
C HIS A 596 -4.99 13.07 4.59
N ALA A 597 -5.34 13.31 3.33
CA ALA A 597 -4.81 12.61 2.18
C ALA A 597 -4.58 13.59 1.03
N ASP A 598 -3.34 13.71 0.56
CA ASP A 598 -2.99 14.54 -0.59
C ASP A 598 -2.26 13.71 -1.64
N ILE A 599 -3.01 13.23 -2.65
CA ILE A 599 -2.56 12.25 -3.64
C ILE A 599 -2.43 12.95 -4.99
N GLN A 600 -1.21 13.39 -5.33
CA GLN A 600 -1.00 14.24 -6.48
C GLN A 600 0.04 13.73 -7.46
N ASN A 601 -0.15 13.96 -8.75
CA ASN A 601 0.92 13.77 -9.73
C ASN A 601 1.49 12.33 -9.74
N ASN A 602 0.65 11.31 -9.54
CA ASN A 602 1.09 9.92 -9.57
C ASN A 602 0.70 9.22 -10.88
N TYR A 603 1.34 8.10 -11.17
CA TYR A 603 0.99 7.18 -12.25
C TYR A 603 0.51 5.86 -11.67
N PHE A 604 -0.65 5.38 -12.10
CA PHE A 604 -1.21 4.08 -11.69
C PHE A 604 -1.45 3.21 -12.92
N GLU A 605 -1.02 1.96 -12.87
CA GLU A 605 -1.22 1.00 -13.96
C GLU A 605 -1.55 -0.38 -13.43
N ASN A 606 -2.61 -0.97 -13.99
CA ASN A 606 -3.05 -2.34 -13.67
C ASN A 606 -3.25 -2.58 -12.17
N THR A 607 -3.48 -1.57 -11.33
CA THR A 607 -3.81 -1.78 -9.92
C THR A 607 -5.28 -2.20 -9.79
N GLY A 608 -5.69 -2.70 -8.62
CA GLY A 608 -7.09 -2.56 -8.19
C GLY A 608 -7.44 -1.06 -8.01
N THR A 609 -8.30 -0.72 -7.04
CA THR A 609 -8.67 0.67 -6.76
C THR A 609 -7.42 1.52 -6.52
N PRO A 610 -7.10 2.53 -7.35
CA PRO A 610 -5.99 3.43 -7.14
C PRO A 610 -6.08 4.17 -5.79
N VAL A 611 -7.23 4.75 -5.46
CA VAL A 611 -7.43 5.44 -4.17
C VAL A 611 -8.73 4.97 -3.51
N ALA A 612 -8.64 4.25 -2.41
CA ALA A 612 -9.77 3.91 -1.56
C ALA A 612 -9.71 4.74 -0.27
N ALA A 613 -10.65 5.64 -0.05
CA ALA A 613 -10.70 6.55 1.09
C ALA A 613 -12.03 6.37 1.84
N ILE A 614 -12.04 5.54 2.88
CA ILE A 614 -13.30 5.00 3.41
C ILE A 614 -13.82 5.79 4.60
N GLU A 615 -13.00 6.00 5.62
CA GLU A 615 -13.42 6.66 6.86
C GLU A 615 -12.54 7.88 7.15
N TYR A 616 -13.10 9.07 6.95
CA TYR A 616 -12.49 10.33 7.35
C TYR A 616 -12.65 10.55 8.87
N ARG A 617 -11.55 10.89 9.54
CA ARG A 617 -11.45 11.21 10.98
C ARG A 617 -10.69 12.50 11.24
N GLY A 618 -10.63 13.39 10.25
CA GLY A 618 -9.97 14.68 10.39
C GLY A 618 -10.82 15.72 11.13
N ASN A 619 -10.24 16.90 11.29
CA ASN A 619 -10.80 18.03 12.04
C ASN A 619 -11.96 18.76 11.35
N GLY A 620 -12.39 18.32 10.17
CA GLY A 620 -13.46 18.94 9.39
C GLY A 620 -13.11 20.30 8.76
N THR A 621 -11.85 20.73 8.77
CA THR A 621 -11.43 22.05 8.26
C THR A 621 -10.23 21.96 7.32
N THR A 622 -9.01 21.83 7.86
CA THR A 622 -7.76 21.78 7.09
C THR A 622 -7.34 20.36 6.72
N GLU A 623 -7.75 19.38 7.52
CA GLU A 623 -7.54 17.96 7.24
C GLU A 623 -8.58 17.51 6.22
N THR A 624 -8.16 17.01 5.06
CA THR A 624 -9.05 16.84 3.89
C THR A 624 -8.52 15.75 2.96
N ILE A 625 -9.21 15.50 1.86
CA ILE A 625 -8.77 14.62 0.78
C ILE A 625 -8.64 15.38 -0.53
N LYS A 626 -7.48 15.23 -1.18
CA LYS A 626 -7.19 15.71 -2.52
C LYS A 626 -6.65 14.59 -3.38
N VAL A 627 -7.23 14.41 -4.56
CA VAL A 627 -6.76 13.45 -5.58
C VAL A 627 -6.59 14.22 -6.88
N LEU A 628 -5.38 14.71 -7.13
CA LEU A 628 -5.14 15.72 -8.16
C LEU A 628 -4.10 15.27 -9.18
N ARG A 629 -4.35 15.56 -10.47
CA ARG A 629 -3.30 15.47 -11.50
C ARG A 629 -2.67 14.08 -11.64
N ASN A 630 -3.40 13.01 -11.33
CA ASN A 630 -2.91 11.64 -11.46
C ASN A 630 -3.19 11.10 -12.87
N ARG A 631 -2.31 10.25 -13.37
CA ARG A 631 -2.53 9.46 -14.58
C ARG A 631 -2.82 8.02 -14.21
N VAL A 632 -3.92 7.46 -14.72
CA VAL A 632 -4.37 6.11 -14.39
C VAL A 632 -4.59 5.33 -15.67
N ARG A 633 -4.08 4.10 -15.71
CA ARG A 633 -4.22 3.17 -16.83
C ARG A 633 -4.73 1.82 -16.34
N ASN A 634 -5.83 1.35 -16.94
CA ASN A 634 -6.33 -0.02 -16.80
C ASN A 634 -6.55 -0.48 -15.34
N ILE A 635 -7.52 0.12 -14.64
CA ILE A 635 -7.95 -0.35 -13.32
C ILE A 635 -8.47 -1.78 -13.44
N ASN A 636 -7.92 -2.71 -12.65
CA ASN A 636 -8.04 -4.13 -12.94
C ASN A 636 -8.38 -4.98 -11.69
N GLY A 637 -9.68 -5.22 -11.53
CA GLY A 637 -10.26 -6.17 -10.58
C GLY A 637 -10.36 -7.62 -11.07
N ALA A 638 -9.77 -7.96 -12.21
CA ALA A 638 -9.91 -9.30 -12.79
C ALA A 638 -9.23 -10.34 -11.90
N TYR A 639 -9.89 -11.47 -11.71
CA TYR A 639 -9.33 -12.60 -10.97
C TYR A 639 -8.35 -13.37 -11.86
N ARG A 640 -7.32 -13.96 -11.24
CA ARG A 640 -6.26 -14.70 -11.95
C ARG A 640 -6.78 -15.82 -12.87
N ASN A 641 -7.81 -16.57 -12.45
CA ASN A 641 -8.13 -17.89 -13.00
C ASN A 641 -9.62 -18.15 -13.29
N THR A 642 -10.50 -17.19 -13.07
CA THR A 642 -11.91 -17.36 -13.37
C THR A 642 -12.36 -16.32 -14.37
N THR A 643 -13.26 -16.75 -15.26
CA THR A 643 -14.08 -15.85 -16.06
C THR A 643 -15.25 -15.28 -15.27
N PHE A 644 -15.60 -15.83 -14.10
CA PHE A 644 -16.56 -15.23 -13.17
C PHE A 644 -16.57 -15.92 -11.80
N VAL A 645 -16.57 -15.13 -10.72
CA VAL A 645 -17.24 -15.44 -9.45
C VAL A 645 -17.83 -14.11 -8.97
N GLU A 646 -19.10 -14.14 -8.54
CA GLU A 646 -19.91 -13.02 -8.02
C GLU A 646 -19.12 -11.79 -7.57
N HIS A 647 -19.45 -10.65 -8.21
CA HIS A 647 -19.02 -9.29 -7.88
C HIS A 647 -17.53 -9.18 -7.52
N PRO A 648 -16.61 -9.14 -8.51
CA PRO A 648 -15.22 -8.78 -8.23
C PRO A 648 -15.25 -7.51 -7.39
N MET A 649 -14.46 -7.48 -6.31
CA MET A 649 -14.35 -6.33 -5.41
C MET A 649 -14.43 -5.03 -6.24
N PHE A 650 -15.45 -4.23 -6.00
CA PHE A 650 -15.76 -2.95 -6.62
C PHE A 650 -14.52 -2.07 -6.82
N GLN A 651 -13.83 -2.20 -7.98
CA GLN A 651 -12.57 -1.49 -8.23
C GLN A 651 -12.88 -0.15 -8.90
N ASN A 652 -12.71 0.92 -8.14
CA ASN A 652 -13.00 2.28 -8.58
C ASN A 652 -11.69 2.99 -8.95
N PHE A 653 -11.73 4.14 -9.63
CA PHE A 653 -10.57 5.05 -9.59
C PHE A 653 -10.44 5.66 -8.18
N VAL A 654 -11.51 6.29 -7.71
CA VAL A 654 -11.65 6.80 -6.33
C VAL A 654 -12.93 6.25 -5.72
N ALA A 655 -12.80 5.52 -4.61
CA ALA A 655 -13.93 5.11 -3.78
C ALA A 655 -13.91 5.90 -2.47
N ILE A 656 -14.97 6.67 -2.21
CA ILE A 656 -15.14 7.46 -0.99
C ILE A 656 -16.29 6.87 -0.16
N GLY A 657 -16.03 6.53 1.11
CA GLY A 657 -16.97 5.82 1.99
C GLY A 657 -17.54 6.63 3.16
N ALA A 658 -18.38 5.96 3.96
CA ALA A 658 -19.17 6.56 5.04
C ALA A 658 -18.34 7.28 6.11
N TYR A 659 -18.52 8.60 6.21
CA TYR A 659 -17.89 9.45 7.23
C TYR A 659 -18.73 9.48 8.52
N THR A 660 -18.73 8.39 9.27
CA THR A 660 -19.74 8.16 10.33
C THR A 660 -19.41 8.79 11.70
N THR A 661 -18.18 9.28 11.93
CA THR A 661 -17.73 9.68 13.28
C THR A 661 -17.43 11.17 13.48
N VAL A 662 -17.00 11.92 12.45
CA VAL A 662 -16.62 13.34 12.57
C VAL A 662 -17.30 14.28 11.56
N GLY A 663 -18.12 13.73 10.65
CA GLY A 663 -18.72 14.46 9.53
C GLY A 663 -17.83 14.53 8.28
N ASN A 664 -18.32 15.18 7.23
CA ASN A 664 -17.64 15.29 5.93
C ASN A 664 -16.42 16.24 6.00
N PRO A 665 -15.37 16.07 5.18
CA PRO A 665 -14.26 17.00 5.09
C PRO A 665 -14.68 18.34 4.47
N ALA A 666 -14.02 19.42 4.89
CA ALA A 666 -13.98 20.66 4.11
C ALA A 666 -12.89 20.57 3.03
N ASN A 667 -13.04 21.32 1.94
CA ASN A 667 -12.08 21.44 0.83
C ASN A 667 -11.69 20.14 0.11
N GLY A 668 -12.57 19.12 0.14
CA GLY A 668 -12.36 17.88 -0.59
C GLY A 668 -12.34 18.10 -2.10
N GLU A 669 -11.38 17.49 -2.80
CA GLU A 669 -11.12 17.79 -4.22
C GLU A 669 -10.64 16.57 -5.00
N ILE A 670 -11.30 16.25 -6.10
CA ILE A 670 -10.82 15.30 -7.13
C ILE A 670 -10.76 16.05 -8.45
N GLY A 671 -9.57 16.30 -8.97
CA GLY A 671 -9.47 17.07 -10.20
C GLY A 671 -8.23 16.90 -11.03
N TRP A 672 -8.35 17.25 -12.31
CA TRP A 672 -7.25 17.17 -13.28
C TRP A 672 -6.66 15.76 -13.47
N ASN A 673 -7.42 14.69 -13.18
CA ASN A 673 -6.94 13.33 -13.37
C ASN A 673 -7.19 12.84 -14.81
N ASP A 674 -6.27 12.04 -15.34
CA ASP A 674 -6.31 11.41 -16.67
C ASP A 674 -6.48 9.88 -16.49
N VAL A 675 -7.72 9.40 -16.53
CA VAL A 675 -8.08 7.99 -16.30
C VAL A 675 -8.51 7.35 -17.61
N ILE A 676 -7.75 6.35 -18.05
CA ILE A 676 -8.03 5.60 -19.27
C ILE A 676 -7.94 4.11 -18.99
N ASN A 677 -9.04 3.42 -19.18
CA ASN A 677 -9.09 1.98 -19.22
C ASN A 677 -9.34 1.55 -20.66
N GLU A 678 -8.70 0.45 -21.08
CA GLU A 678 -8.86 -0.15 -22.40
C GLU A 678 -9.75 -1.39 -22.32
N PRO A 679 -10.66 -1.62 -23.28
CA PRO A 679 -11.48 -2.83 -23.31
C PRO A 679 -10.63 -4.10 -23.22
N GLY A 680 -11.03 -5.04 -22.36
CA GLY A 680 -10.32 -6.31 -22.16
C GLY A 680 -9.00 -6.23 -21.37
N LYS A 681 -8.55 -5.03 -20.98
CA LYS A 681 -7.36 -4.86 -20.12
C LYS A 681 -7.69 -4.34 -18.72
N SER A 682 -8.91 -3.84 -18.52
CA SER A 682 -9.43 -3.41 -17.24
C SER A 682 -10.56 -4.31 -16.76
N ALA A 683 -10.85 -4.21 -15.48
CA ALA A 683 -11.99 -4.80 -14.81
C ALA A 683 -12.40 -3.84 -13.69
N SER A 684 -12.92 -2.69 -14.11
CA SER A 684 -13.27 -1.57 -13.25
C SER A 684 -14.77 -1.51 -13.04
N GLU A 685 -15.19 -0.93 -11.93
CA GLU A 685 -16.57 -0.53 -11.70
C GLU A 685 -16.74 0.98 -11.95
N ASP A 686 -17.41 1.69 -11.04
CA ASP A 686 -17.55 3.14 -11.08
C ASP A 686 -16.18 3.79 -11.02
N LEU A 687 -15.92 4.78 -11.87
CA LEU A 687 -14.63 5.45 -11.83
C LEU A 687 -14.52 6.32 -10.57
N ILE A 688 -15.52 7.15 -10.27
CA ILE A 688 -15.57 7.91 -9.01
C ILE A 688 -16.87 7.58 -8.30
N ASN A 689 -16.80 7.03 -7.10
CA ASN A 689 -17.97 6.70 -6.30
C ASN A 689 -17.92 7.40 -4.93
N PHE A 690 -19.01 8.09 -4.60
CA PHE A 690 -19.29 8.61 -3.27
C PHE A 690 -20.37 7.76 -2.62
N ASN A 691 -20.00 6.91 -1.67
CA ASN A 691 -20.93 6.13 -0.87
C ASN A 691 -21.03 6.73 0.53
N LEU A 692 -22.18 7.36 0.85
CA LEU A 692 -22.42 7.97 2.16
C LEU A 692 -21.43 9.09 2.52
N ALA A 693 -20.84 9.72 1.50
CA ALA A 693 -19.75 10.68 1.63
C ALA A 693 -20.03 11.99 0.89
N GLY A 694 -19.30 13.05 1.23
CA GLY A 694 -19.41 14.32 0.51
C GLY A 694 -18.62 15.45 1.15
N GLY A 695 -19.09 16.68 0.98
CA GLY A 695 -18.52 17.89 1.59
C GLY A 695 -19.39 18.45 2.70
N GLN A 696 -19.08 19.68 3.12
CA GLN A 696 -19.84 20.38 4.16
C GLN A 696 -20.67 21.53 3.58
N SER A 697 -21.69 21.97 4.32
CA SER A 697 -22.36 23.23 4.03
C SER A 697 -21.34 24.38 4.07
N GLY A 698 -21.25 25.16 2.98
CA GLY A 698 -20.24 26.21 2.80
C GLY A 698 -18.88 25.74 2.27
N SER A 699 -18.67 24.42 2.13
CA SER A 699 -17.45 23.85 1.55
C SER A 699 -17.77 22.53 0.83
N TRP A 700 -18.34 22.66 -0.36
CA TRP A 700 -18.73 21.51 -1.17
C TRP A 700 -17.49 20.74 -1.66
N PHE A 701 -17.62 19.42 -1.74
CA PHE A 701 -16.59 18.56 -2.32
C PHE A 701 -16.58 18.78 -3.83
N LYS A 702 -15.42 19.11 -4.39
CA LYS A 702 -15.29 19.43 -5.82
C LYS A 702 -14.76 18.26 -6.61
N VAL A 703 -15.45 17.89 -7.69
CA VAL A 703 -15.01 16.88 -8.65
C VAL A 703 -14.93 17.55 -10.01
N HIS A 704 -13.73 17.89 -10.49
CA HIS A 704 -13.64 18.77 -11.65
C HIS A 704 -12.46 18.54 -12.57
N ASP A 705 -12.63 18.94 -13.83
CA ASP A 705 -11.56 18.90 -14.83
C ASP A 705 -10.91 17.51 -14.97
N ASN A 706 -11.64 16.43 -14.68
CA ASN A 706 -11.13 15.06 -14.87
C ASN A 706 -11.44 14.56 -16.28
N PHE A 707 -10.57 13.73 -16.82
CA PHE A 707 -10.84 12.89 -17.98
C PHE A 707 -11.02 11.44 -17.53
N LEU A 708 -12.19 10.88 -17.80
CA LEU A 708 -12.60 9.56 -17.36
C LEU A 708 -13.05 8.74 -18.56
N ARG A 709 -12.34 7.64 -18.87
CA ARG A 709 -12.67 6.76 -19.98
C ARG A 709 -12.62 5.28 -19.60
N GLY A 710 -13.70 4.55 -19.89
CA GLY A 710 -13.74 3.08 -19.87
C GLY A 710 -14.08 2.47 -18.52
N SER A 711 -15.36 2.39 -18.14
CA SER A 711 -15.77 1.59 -16.97
C SER A 711 -15.96 0.11 -17.36
N PHE A 712 -14.91 -0.54 -17.87
CA PHE A 712 -15.07 -1.85 -18.50
C PHE A 712 -15.12 -3.00 -17.50
N HIS A 713 -16.18 -3.80 -17.61
CA HIS A 713 -16.27 -5.14 -17.06
C HIS A 713 -15.35 -6.11 -17.85
N PRO A 714 -14.74 -7.12 -17.20
CA PRO A 714 -13.87 -8.08 -17.90
C PRO A 714 -14.59 -8.90 -18.98
N ASP A 715 -15.90 -9.09 -18.87
CA ASP A 715 -16.77 -9.48 -19.98
C ASP A 715 -17.72 -8.33 -20.34
N PRO A 716 -17.41 -7.52 -21.36
CA PRO A 716 -18.20 -6.34 -21.68
C PRO A 716 -19.57 -6.66 -22.32
N TYR A 717 -19.87 -7.92 -22.65
CA TYR A 717 -21.15 -8.32 -23.26
C TYR A 717 -22.09 -9.04 -22.28
N ASP A 718 -21.69 -9.22 -21.02
CA ASP A 718 -22.57 -9.76 -19.99
C ASP A 718 -23.58 -8.69 -19.52
N THR A 719 -24.83 -8.83 -19.97
CA THR A 719 -25.92 -7.89 -19.66
C THR A 719 -26.34 -7.90 -18.20
N GLN A 720 -26.02 -8.95 -17.42
CA GLN A 720 -26.44 -9.08 -16.02
C GLN A 720 -25.38 -8.57 -15.03
N ALA A 721 -24.12 -8.41 -15.46
CA ALA A 721 -22.99 -8.05 -14.59
C ALA A 721 -22.49 -6.59 -14.73
N ASN A 722 -23.04 -5.81 -15.66
CA ASN A 722 -22.52 -4.46 -15.97
C ASN A 722 -23.13 -3.33 -15.11
N SER A 723 -22.68 -3.17 -13.86
CA SER A 723 -23.04 -2.03 -13.00
C SER A 723 -22.19 -0.77 -13.23
N ALA A 724 -21.01 -0.91 -13.85
CA ALA A 724 -19.93 0.06 -13.86
C ALA A 724 -20.23 1.42 -14.53
N GLY A 725 -20.17 2.52 -13.76
CA GLY A 725 -20.46 3.89 -14.19
C GLY A 725 -19.25 4.85 -14.26
N GLY A 726 -19.53 6.11 -14.56
CA GLY A 726 -18.54 7.19 -14.53
C GLY A 726 -18.41 7.82 -13.15
N ILE A 727 -19.25 8.83 -12.85
CA ILE A 727 -19.28 9.50 -11.53
C ILE A 727 -20.60 9.17 -10.82
N GLN A 728 -20.49 8.44 -9.72
CA GLN A 728 -21.62 7.91 -8.99
C GLN A 728 -21.76 8.53 -7.60
N ILE A 729 -22.96 9.06 -7.30
CA ILE A 729 -23.32 9.49 -5.95
C ILE A 729 -24.33 8.49 -5.37
N ASP A 730 -23.98 7.97 -4.20
CA ASP A 730 -24.61 6.81 -3.59
C ASP A 730 -24.80 6.99 -2.08
N GLY A 731 -25.67 6.19 -1.46
CA GLY A 731 -25.95 6.31 -0.04
C GLY A 731 -27.04 5.38 0.49
N ASP A 732 -27.61 5.72 1.64
CA ASP A 732 -28.66 4.94 2.31
C ASP A 732 -29.72 5.86 2.96
N ASP A 733 -30.66 5.26 3.68
CA ASP A 733 -31.78 5.98 4.32
C ASP A 733 -31.36 6.84 5.54
N ASN A 734 -30.20 6.56 6.15
CA ASN A 734 -29.78 7.12 7.44
C ASN A 734 -28.62 8.14 7.33
N ILE A 735 -27.71 7.97 6.37
CA ILE A 735 -26.53 8.82 6.13
C ILE A 735 -26.53 9.22 4.66
N LYS A 736 -26.48 10.51 4.38
CA LYS A 736 -26.70 11.03 3.02
C LYS A 736 -25.43 11.63 2.44
N ALA A 737 -24.99 11.13 1.29
CA ALA A 737 -24.02 11.83 0.45
C ALA A 737 -24.52 13.25 0.19
N SER A 738 -23.66 14.25 0.41
CA SER A 738 -24.11 15.64 0.38
C SER A 738 -23.04 16.68 0.13
N TYR A 739 -23.47 17.83 -0.41
CA TYR A 739 -22.62 18.97 -0.73
C TYR A 739 -21.49 18.59 -1.70
N ILE A 740 -21.88 18.11 -2.88
CA ILE A 740 -20.96 17.61 -3.92
C ILE A 740 -21.20 18.40 -5.20
N GLU A 741 -20.12 18.93 -5.77
CA GLU A 741 -20.13 19.70 -7.02
C GLU A 741 -19.26 19.01 -8.06
N CYS A 742 -19.86 18.54 -9.14
CA CYS A 742 -19.17 17.88 -10.24
C CYS A 742 -19.20 18.77 -11.48
N TYR A 743 -18.06 19.28 -11.93
CA TYR A 743 -18.06 20.20 -13.07
C TYR A 743 -16.87 20.10 -14.01
N ASN A 744 -17.05 20.50 -15.27
CA ASN A 744 -15.97 20.55 -16.24
C ASN A 744 -15.24 19.20 -16.51
N ASN A 745 -15.85 18.07 -16.13
CA ASN A 745 -15.32 16.73 -16.38
C ASN A 745 -15.64 16.28 -17.80
N THR A 746 -14.78 15.44 -18.37
CA THR A 746 -14.98 14.76 -19.66
C THR A 746 -15.09 13.26 -19.41
N ILE A 747 -16.26 12.68 -19.66
CA ILE A 747 -16.60 11.29 -19.33
C ILE A 747 -16.98 10.54 -20.61
N LEU A 748 -16.20 9.53 -20.97
CA LEU A 748 -16.30 8.82 -22.24
C LEU A 748 -16.32 7.29 -22.09
N GLN A 749 -16.92 6.59 -23.06
CA GLN A 749 -16.90 5.11 -23.14
C GLN A 749 -17.22 4.39 -21.83
N ILE A 750 -18.23 4.86 -21.14
CA ILE A 750 -18.71 4.23 -19.90
C ILE A 750 -19.76 3.18 -20.26
N MET A 751 -19.71 2.04 -19.57
CA MET A 751 -20.53 0.87 -19.87
C MET A 751 -21.96 1.00 -19.38
N ASN A 752 -22.21 1.53 -18.17
CA ASN A 752 -23.55 1.64 -17.59
C ASN A 752 -24.13 3.06 -17.63
N GLY A 753 -23.83 3.88 -16.60
CA GLY A 753 -24.33 5.26 -16.49
C GLY A 753 -23.19 6.28 -16.41
N GLY A 754 -23.31 7.41 -17.12
CA GLY A 754 -22.26 8.41 -17.20
C GLY A 754 -22.00 9.16 -15.88
N MET A 755 -23.01 9.87 -15.37
CA MET A 755 -22.99 10.41 -14.02
C MET A 755 -24.39 10.51 -13.43
N GLY A 756 -24.54 10.38 -12.12
CA GLY A 756 -25.85 10.54 -11.50
C GLY A 756 -25.87 10.31 -10.01
N ALA A 757 -27.07 10.37 -9.45
CA ALA A 757 -27.30 10.19 -8.03
C ALA A 757 -28.40 9.14 -7.77
N ALA A 758 -28.05 8.13 -6.97
CA ALA A 758 -28.97 7.09 -6.48
C ALA A 758 -29.53 7.43 -5.08
N ALA A 759 -28.85 8.33 -4.36
CA ALA A 759 -29.22 8.90 -3.07
C ALA A 759 -28.52 10.26 -2.86
N GLY A 760 -28.84 10.92 -1.76
CA GLY A 760 -28.14 12.13 -1.30
C GLY A 760 -28.91 13.43 -1.42
N GLN A 761 -28.25 14.54 -1.11
CA GLN A 761 -28.83 15.89 -1.12
C GLN A 761 -27.77 16.96 -1.39
N HIS A 762 -28.14 18.13 -1.93
CA HIS A 762 -27.18 19.20 -2.28
C HIS A 762 -26.08 18.70 -3.22
N ILE A 763 -26.51 18.23 -4.38
CA ILE A 763 -25.63 17.69 -5.42
C ILE A 763 -25.79 18.56 -6.66
N TYR A 764 -24.69 19.05 -7.22
CA TYR A 764 -24.71 19.89 -8.40
C TYR A 764 -23.74 19.37 -9.46
N MET A 765 -24.26 18.95 -10.60
CA MET A 765 -23.48 18.42 -11.72
C MET A 765 -23.66 19.32 -12.94
N HIS A 766 -22.62 20.05 -13.36
CA HIS A 766 -22.74 21.04 -14.43
C HIS A 766 -21.51 21.25 -15.29
N ASP A 767 -21.68 21.79 -16.50
CA ASP A 767 -20.59 22.07 -17.44
C ASP A 767 -19.70 20.85 -17.76
N ASN A 768 -20.23 19.63 -17.57
CA ASN A 768 -19.54 18.40 -17.90
C ASN A 768 -19.84 17.99 -19.35
N ARG A 769 -18.95 17.16 -19.91
CA ARG A 769 -19.09 16.56 -21.24
C ARG A 769 -19.22 15.06 -21.04
N VAL A 770 -20.40 14.50 -21.31
CA VAL A 770 -20.71 13.08 -21.09
C VAL A 770 -21.08 12.45 -22.41
N ILE A 771 -20.10 11.79 -23.03
CA ILE A 771 -20.19 11.37 -24.43
C ILE A 771 -19.77 9.91 -24.59
N SER A 772 -20.69 9.01 -24.95
CA SER A 772 -20.39 7.59 -25.15
C SER A 772 -20.96 7.07 -26.46
N SER A 773 -20.14 6.32 -27.21
CA SER A 773 -20.58 5.59 -28.40
C SER A 773 -21.29 4.27 -28.08
N ALA A 774 -21.18 3.78 -26.84
CA ALA A 774 -21.68 2.47 -26.40
C ALA A 774 -21.34 1.32 -27.37
N LYS A 775 -20.18 1.41 -28.03
CA LYS A 775 -19.73 0.49 -29.06
C LYS A 775 -18.25 0.20 -28.92
N ASP A 776 -17.89 -1.03 -29.22
CA ASP A 776 -16.50 -1.44 -29.37
C ASP A 776 -15.88 -0.92 -30.67
N ALA A 777 -14.58 -1.22 -30.87
CA ALA A 777 -13.84 -0.84 -32.07
C ALA A 777 -14.34 -1.51 -33.36
N ALA A 778 -15.08 -2.63 -33.26
CA ALA A 778 -15.72 -3.31 -34.39
C ALA A 778 -17.11 -2.71 -34.70
N GLY A 779 -17.60 -1.78 -33.88
CA GLY A 779 -18.90 -1.14 -34.01
C GLY A 779 -20.06 -1.94 -33.40
N ALA A 780 -19.79 -3.03 -32.69
CA ALA A 780 -20.82 -3.78 -31.99
C ALA A 780 -21.23 -3.06 -30.70
N TRP A 781 -22.52 -3.16 -30.36
CA TRP A 781 -23.09 -2.51 -29.17
C TRP A 781 -22.62 -3.18 -27.89
N TRP A 782 -22.34 -2.35 -26.87
CA TRP A 782 -22.29 -2.81 -25.49
C TRP A 782 -23.69 -2.83 -24.89
N PRO A 783 -24.08 -3.90 -24.17
CA PRO A 783 -25.43 -4.05 -23.65
C PRO A 783 -25.76 -3.14 -22.46
N GLY A 784 -24.77 -2.57 -21.78
CA GLY A 784 -24.95 -1.86 -20.51
C GLY A 784 -25.43 -0.41 -20.60
N SER A 785 -25.49 0.22 -21.76
CA SER A 785 -25.60 1.68 -21.87
C SER A 785 -26.96 2.22 -21.39
N TRP A 786 -27.05 2.60 -20.11
CA TRP A 786 -28.27 3.14 -19.50
C TRP A 786 -28.51 4.57 -19.94
N ALA A 787 -27.83 5.56 -19.37
CA ALA A 787 -27.99 6.98 -19.73
C ALA A 787 -26.72 7.79 -19.43
N ALA A 788 -26.54 8.91 -20.13
CA ALA A 788 -25.45 9.85 -19.83
C ALA A 788 -25.63 10.45 -18.42
N VAL A 789 -26.83 10.93 -18.11
CA VAL A 789 -27.16 11.44 -16.78
C VAL A 789 -28.45 10.85 -16.22
N TRP A 790 -28.54 10.76 -14.90
CA TRP A 790 -29.70 10.16 -14.25
C TRP A 790 -29.85 10.58 -12.78
N ILE A 791 -31.09 10.50 -12.29
CA ILE A 791 -31.45 10.64 -10.88
C ILE A 791 -32.48 9.55 -10.58
N PHE A 792 -32.23 8.67 -9.62
CA PHE A 792 -33.26 7.75 -9.15
C PHE A 792 -33.15 7.54 -7.64
N ASN A 793 -34.27 7.29 -6.97
CA ASN A 793 -34.27 6.94 -5.54
C ASN A 793 -34.00 5.44 -5.38
N GLY A 794 -32.73 5.06 -5.39
CA GLY A 794 -32.32 3.66 -5.37
C GLY A 794 -32.59 2.93 -4.06
N TYR A 795 -32.75 3.68 -2.97
CA TYR A 795 -32.84 3.14 -1.61
C TYR A 795 -34.21 3.34 -0.95
N GLY A 796 -35.12 4.09 -1.59
CA GLY A 796 -36.42 4.39 -1.00
C GLY A 796 -36.37 5.45 0.10
N ALA A 797 -35.30 6.26 0.15
CA ALA A 797 -35.05 7.24 1.19
C ALA A 797 -36.23 8.19 1.42
N SER A 798 -36.58 8.45 2.69
CA SER A 798 -37.63 9.38 3.10
C SER A 798 -37.23 10.19 4.35
N PRO A 799 -37.25 11.55 4.33
CA PRO A 799 -37.61 12.37 3.17
C PRO A 799 -36.56 12.22 2.07
N ALA A 800 -37.08 12.02 0.85
CA ALA A 800 -36.33 11.65 -0.34
C ALA A 800 -35.41 12.78 -0.78
N MET A 801 -34.27 12.38 -1.35
CA MET A 801 -33.38 13.17 -2.22
C MET A 801 -33.82 14.61 -2.50
N SER A 802 -32.97 15.59 -2.17
CA SER A 802 -33.31 17.01 -2.27
C SER A 802 -32.17 17.85 -2.83
N ASP A 803 -32.50 18.93 -3.55
CA ASP A 803 -31.51 19.84 -4.14
C ASP A 803 -30.44 19.11 -4.98
N ILE A 804 -30.90 18.25 -5.88
CA ILE A 804 -30.07 17.60 -6.88
C ILE A 804 -30.30 18.31 -8.21
N ARG A 805 -29.23 18.87 -8.77
CA ARG A 805 -29.25 19.67 -10.00
C ARG A 805 -28.25 19.10 -10.99
N ILE A 806 -28.71 18.72 -12.17
CA ILE A 806 -27.86 18.27 -13.28
C ILE A 806 -28.17 19.18 -14.48
N GLU A 807 -27.31 20.18 -14.70
CA GLU A 807 -27.61 21.29 -15.61
C GLU A 807 -26.40 21.75 -16.44
N ASN A 808 -26.63 22.35 -17.60
CA ASN A 808 -25.58 22.94 -18.45
C ASN A 808 -24.49 21.95 -18.91
N ASN A 809 -24.76 20.65 -18.89
CA ASN A 809 -23.86 19.63 -19.40
C ASN A 809 -24.04 19.45 -20.91
N LEU A 810 -22.99 19.02 -21.60
CA LEU A 810 -23.07 18.51 -22.98
C LEU A 810 -23.21 16.99 -22.96
N LEU A 811 -24.36 16.48 -23.42
CA LEU A 811 -24.73 15.08 -23.31
C LEU A 811 -24.84 14.42 -24.69
N GLY A 812 -24.16 13.29 -24.88
CA GLY A 812 -24.34 12.46 -26.06
C GLY A 812 -24.16 11.00 -25.73
N TRP A 813 -25.22 10.22 -25.72
CA TRP A 813 -25.17 8.86 -25.22
C TRP A 813 -25.88 7.89 -26.15
N ALA A 814 -25.10 7.19 -26.96
CA ALA A 814 -25.62 6.12 -27.77
C ALA A 814 -26.08 4.97 -26.86
N ALA A 815 -27.25 4.40 -27.15
CA ALA A 815 -27.80 3.25 -26.43
C ALA A 815 -28.74 2.47 -27.35
N GLN A 816 -28.46 1.19 -27.61
CA GLN A 816 -29.25 0.38 -28.55
C GLN A 816 -30.72 0.32 -28.13
N GLY A 817 -31.64 0.65 -29.04
CA GLY A 817 -33.08 0.71 -28.77
C GLY A 817 -33.50 1.85 -27.83
N GLY A 818 -32.58 2.76 -27.46
CA GLY A 818 -32.86 3.93 -26.65
C GLY A 818 -33.71 4.96 -27.39
N THR A 819 -34.61 5.62 -26.66
CA THR A 819 -35.43 6.72 -27.18
C THR A 819 -34.92 8.06 -26.64
N SER A 820 -34.69 9.01 -27.53
CA SER A 820 -34.25 10.37 -27.22
C SER A 820 -35.36 11.39 -27.42
N SER A 821 -35.29 12.49 -26.67
CA SER A 821 -36.01 13.76 -26.88
C SER A 821 -35.72 14.41 -28.24
N ILE A 822 -34.58 14.07 -28.86
CA ILE A 822 -34.16 14.59 -30.16
C ILE A 822 -34.93 13.87 -31.27
N SER A 823 -35.70 14.65 -32.04
CA SER A 823 -36.39 14.15 -33.23
C SER A 823 -35.38 13.53 -34.21
N GLY A 824 -35.54 12.24 -34.53
CA GLY A 824 -34.70 11.52 -35.49
C GLY A 824 -33.41 10.89 -34.94
N ALA A 825 -33.11 11.01 -33.65
CA ALA A 825 -31.98 10.33 -33.02
C ALA A 825 -32.42 8.98 -32.42
N ALA A 826 -32.51 7.95 -33.27
CA ALA A 826 -32.66 6.56 -32.81
C ALA A 826 -31.40 6.09 -32.07
N ASP A 827 -31.57 5.09 -31.19
CA ASP A 827 -30.48 4.48 -30.42
C ASP A 827 -29.69 5.46 -29.55
N ARG A 828 -30.40 6.36 -28.85
CA ARG A 828 -29.81 7.41 -28.01
C ARG A 828 -30.58 7.59 -26.69
N ARG A 829 -29.87 7.73 -25.57
CA ARG A 829 -30.43 7.98 -24.23
C ARG A 829 -29.57 8.93 -23.39
N ASP A 830 -29.67 10.24 -23.67
CA ASP A 830 -28.84 11.25 -23.01
C ASP A 830 -29.18 11.45 -21.53
N TYR A 831 -30.42 11.22 -21.12
CA TYR A 831 -30.84 11.30 -19.73
C TYR A 831 -31.95 10.30 -19.40
N ASP A 832 -32.00 9.82 -18.16
CA ASP A 832 -33.13 9.03 -17.65
C ASP A 832 -34.33 9.93 -17.29
N THR A 833 -35.55 9.46 -17.54
CA THR A 833 -36.78 10.26 -17.39
C THR A 833 -37.43 10.17 -16.02
N ASN A 834 -36.90 9.34 -15.11
CA ASN A 834 -37.44 9.17 -13.77
C ASN A 834 -36.95 10.32 -12.87
N LEU A 835 -37.86 10.98 -12.15
CA LEU A 835 -37.56 12.10 -11.21
C LEU A 835 -36.92 13.35 -11.85
N ASN A 836 -37.46 13.79 -12.98
CA ASN A 836 -36.91 14.84 -13.86
C ASN A 836 -36.84 16.29 -13.29
N GLY A 837 -37.18 16.54 -12.03
CA GLY A 837 -37.18 17.92 -11.48
C GLY A 837 -35.80 18.57 -11.42
N GLY A 838 -34.74 17.74 -11.33
CA GLY A 838 -33.35 18.18 -11.19
C GLY A 838 -32.53 18.21 -12.49
N ILE A 839 -32.98 17.54 -13.56
CA ILE A 839 -32.25 17.46 -14.84
C ILE A 839 -32.85 18.48 -15.81
N LYS A 840 -32.13 19.57 -16.10
CA LYS A 840 -32.64 20.65 -16.95
C LYS A 840 -31.51 21.44 -17.61
N ASN A 841 -31.81 22.19 -18.67
CA ASN A 841 -30.85 23.09 -19.34
C ASN A 841 -29.56 22.40 -19.83
N ASN A 842 -29.57 21.08 -20.02
CA ASN A 842 -28.46 20.37 -20.65
C ASN A 842 -28.53 20.54 -22.16
N THR A 843 -27.37 20.60 -22.81
CA THR A 843 -27.26 20.66 -24.26
C THR A 843 -26.99 19.27 -24.79
N GLU A 844 -27.72 18.86 -25.80
CA GLU A 844 -27.50 17.58 -26.46
C GLU A 844 -26.41 17.72 -27.52
N PHE A 845 -25.49 16.75 -27.57
CA PHE A 845 -24.48 16.63 -28.61
C PHE A 845 -25.15 16.56 -29.99
N PRO A 846 -24.62 17.21 -31.04
CA PRO A 846 -25.29 17.29 -32.35
C PRO A 846 -25.78 15.94 -32.90
N ALA A 847 -26.87 15.98 -33.67
CA ALA A 847 -27.45 14.80 -34.31
C ALA A 847 -26.44 14.13 -35.25
N GLY A 848 -26.13 12.84 -35.00
CA GLY A 848 -25.16 12.05 -35.74
C GLY A 848 -24.64 10.87 -34.92
N ALA A 849 -23.96 9.92 -35.57
CA ALA A 849 -23.34 8.81 -34.86
C ALA A 849 -22.19 9.32 -33.97
N ILE A 850 -22.22 8.98 -32.69
CA ILE A 850 -21.08 9.17 -31.80
C ILE A 850 -20.05 8.10 -32.15
N THR A 851 -18.91 8.52 -32.67
CA THR A 851 -17.86 7.61 -33.17
C THR A 851 -16.67 7.57 -32.22
N GLU A 852 -15.76 6.63 -32.44
CA GLU A 852 -14.45 6.65 -31.78
C GLU A 852 -13.68 7.94 -32.09
N ALA A 853 -13.75 8.45 -33.33
CA ALA A 853 -13.12 9.72 -33.70
C ALA A 853 -13.68 10.91 -32.90
N THR A 854 -15.00 10.95 -32.68
CA THR A 854 -15.64 11.95 -31.82
C THR A 854 -15.04 11.92 -30.41
N GLN A 855 -14.90 10.73 -29.83
CA GLN A 855 -14.38 10.55 -28.47
C GLN A 855 -12.88 10.89 -28.37
N ASN A 856 -12.11 10.57 -29.41
CA ASN A 856 -10.69 10.96 -29.47
C ASN A 856 -10.54 12.49 -29.58
N ASN A 857 -11.43 13.18 -30.29
CA ASN A 857 -11.42 14.65 -30.33
C ASN A 857 -11.72 15.26 -28.94
N GLU A 858 -12.65 14.67 -28.18
CA GLU A 858 -12.91 15.09 -26.80
C GLU A 858 -11.68 14.91 -25.90
N TYR A 859 -10.92 13.83 -26.08
CA TYR A 859 -9.64 13.67 -25.39
C TYR A 859 -8.61 14.74 -25.78
N GLN A 860 -8.50 15.08 -27.06
CA GLN A 860 -7.62 16.18 -27.49
C GLN A 860 -8.04 17.53 -26.91
N MET A 861 -9.35 17.80 -26.80
CA MET A 861 -9.86 19.00 -26.14
C MET A 861 -9.47 19.04 -24.66
N PHE A 862 -9.56 17.90 -23.96
CA PHE A 862 -9.06 17.79 -22.60
C PHE A 862 -7.56 18.06 -22.50
N LEU A 863 -6.73 17.47 -23.37
CA LEU A 863 -5.28 17.72 -23.37
C LEU A 863 -4.94 19.19 -23.65
N ASN A 864 -5.65 19.84 -24.58
CA ASN A 864 -5.51 21.27 -24.83
C ASN A 864 -5.91 22.11 -23.61
N LYS A 865 -6.98 21.72 -22.91
CA LYS A 865 -7.42 22.37 -21.68
C LYS A 865 -6.37 22.25 -20.57
N VAL A 866 -5.77 21.06 -20.39
CA VAL A 866 -4.67 20.81 -19.45
C VAL A 866 -3.46 21.71 -19.79
N SER A 867 -3.07 21.76 -21.06
CA SER A 867 -1.97 22.60 -21.52
C SER A 867 -2.24 24.10 -21.31
N ASN A 868 -3.43 24.58 -21.69
CA ASN A 868 -3.82 25.98 -21.51
C ASN A 868 -3.89 26.41 -20.05
N ALA A 869 -4.23 25.49 -19.15
CA ALA A 869 -4.25 25.74 -17.71
C ALA A 869 -2.85 25.66 -17.07
N GLY A 870 -1.80 25.31 -17.82
CA GLY A 870 -0.46 25.10 -17.27
C GLY A 870 -0.38 23.93 -16.29
N VAL A 871 -1.28 22.95 -16.43
CA VAL A 871 -1.35 21.79 -15.53
C VAL A 871 -0.50 20.66 -16.09
N ALA A 872 0.31 20.04 -15.24
CA ALA A 872 1.05 18.82 -15.56
C ALA A 872 0.42 17.62 -14.84
N ILE A 873 0.14 16.55 -15.59
CA ILE A 873 -0.52 15.32 -15.10
C ILE A 873 0.48 14.17 -15.06
N GLY A 874 0.44 13.40 -13.97
CA GLY A 874 1.37 12.33 -13.66
C GLY A 874 2.67 12.84 -13.01
N PRO A 875 3.63 11.93 -12.77
CA PRO A 875 4.88 12.25 -12.07
C PRO A 875 5.68 13.37 -12.74
N GLN A 876 6.04 14.38 -11.93
CA GLN A 876 6.91 15.49 -12.31
C GLN A 876 8.19 15.44 -11.46
N HIS A 877 9.31 15.96 -11.97
CA HIS A 877 10.53 16.14 -11.16
C HIS A 877 10.55 17.51 -10.48
#